data_AF-A0A653CDB6-F1
#
_entry.id   AF-A0A653CDB6-F1
#
_cell.length_a   1.000
_cell.length_b   1.000
_cell.length_c   1.000
_cell.angle_alpha   90.00
_cell.angle_beta   90.00
_cell.angle_gamma   90.00
#
_symmetry.space_group_name_H-M   'P 1'
#
loop_
_entity.id
_entity.type
_entity.pdbx_description
1 polymer ?
#
loop_
_entity_poly.entity_id
_entity_poly.type
_entity_poly.pdbx_seq_one_letter_code
_entity_poly.pdbx_strand_id
1 'polypeptide(L)'
;IHSRINFDYRLSVQALGATIKYLEKNWTYFGIDKDELQYLEIEQVSRANHVLIDNSTFQGLNVFSQLNHDAGFKRGLNNASREGLSIYKIFSANCKSKIGLVTLRNLLVNPVNDADILKARLEFISFVLEPFNKEYVEALQENIRQIGYDVNAILLRIANSRAKSGHWQALYKCIYHSLFIRDISSPHIRKSRILKDMHDSVSPDLIRLENSIANGLDFDAAQKYGRPVIKCGLDEMLDAKKLRRQDIAKSVTAAARFAVNDLPDFLNECCVVYLPEMGHLVSVKEWESNCNPDELAHLGFRFMFSLRGVIHYKTPLCVDLDRKLGDINTEIIDHENRIVRRLAGFILKHRRDIMGPIKIIGLIDSLISMAKAASQNSYVRPMLNTDNIIEVNGGRHILMERIINQFQENDFHSGGQYTHMKIITGPNGSGKSMYLKQVALIVFLAHVGSYVPAKDANIAMLNSFYSRIQATESATVRLSSFMIDVTKITHTFNDKQPNCLILLDEFGRGTSDQDGIALLESLLKSFLARCNDCPHVLVSTHMQQIFDHIPQSPLVAYQKMEYNKNEEGFYFLYKLTEGVASSFAFDIAETLGIGKDVLARAAHILNCLRSDAPLMPLTENKKVSTLENLEHLDIPAPDIPHTNNNDV
;
A
#
# COMPACT_ATOMS: atom_id res chain seq x y z
N ILE A 1 -13.79 -4.94 -30.27
CA ILE A 1 -12.73 -4.08 -29.71
C ILE A 1 -12.53 -2.92 -30.69
N HIS A 2 -13.36 -1.87 -30.60
CA HIS A 2 -13.04 -0.62 -31.32
C HIS A 2 -11.82 -0.02 -30.61
N SER A 3 -10.74 0.23 -31.35
CA SER A 3 -9.41 0.47 -30.79
C SER A 3 -9.36 1.75 -29.96
N ARG A 4 -9.44 1.60 -28.63
CA ARG A 4 -8.97 2.59 -27.65
C ARG A 4 -7.44 2.78 -27.66
N ILE A 5 -6.75 1.99 -28.48
CA ILE A 5 -5.30 2.07 -28.65
C ILE A 5 -5.05 3.15 -29.70
N ASN A 6 -4.52 4.29 -29.26
CA ASN A 6 -4.02 5.28 -30.18
C ASN A 6 -2.71 4.76 -30.81
N PHE A 7 -2.77 4.42 -32.10
CA PHE A 7 -1.65 3.87 -32.86
C PHE A 7 -0.57 4.89 -33.21
N ASP A 8 -0.83 6.19 -33.00
CA ASP A 8 0.16 7.26 -33.18
C ASP A 8 1.30 7.11 -32.16
N TYR A 9 1.03 6.57 -30.96
CA TYR A 9 2.02 6.30 -29.93
C TYR A 9 2.74 4.96 -30.15
N ARG A 10 3.56 4.89 -31.21
CA ARG A 10 4.26 3.66 -31.65
C ARG A 10 5.00 2.93 -30.53
N LEU A 11 5.72 3.64 -29.66
CA LEU A 11 6.48 3.03 -28.55
C LEU A 11 5.56 2.36 -27.52
N SER A 12 4.46 3.00 -27.15
CA SER A 12 3.47 2.45 -26.22
C SER A 12 2.82 1.19 -26.79
N VAL A 13 2.49 1.20 -28.08
CA VAL A 13 1.94 0.02 -28.78
C VAL A 13 2.95 -1.12 -28.85
N GLN A 14 4.22 -0.83 -29.15
CA GLN A 14 5.29 -1.83 -29.16
C GLN A 14 5.51 -2.45 -27.78
N ALA A 15 5.54 -1.63 -26.72
CA ALA A 15 5.66 -2.10 -25.34
C ALA A 15 4.47 -2.98 -24.96
N LEU A 16 3.24 -2.54 -25.25
CA LEU A 16 2.02 -3.34 -25.01
C LEU A 16 2.08 -4.68 -25.74
N GLY A 17 2.46 -4.70 -27.02
CA GLY A 17 2.60 -5.93 -27.80
C GLY A 17 3.66 -6.87 -27.23
N ALA A 18 4.79 -6.33 -26.76
CA ALA A 18 5.82 -7.11 -26.08
C ALA A 18 5.33 -7.71 -24.75
N THR A 19 4.60 -6.94 -23.94
CA THR A 19 4.00 -7.41 -22.69
C THR A 19 2.97 -8.51 -22.91
N ILE A 20 2.06 -8.33 -23.89
CA ILE A 20 1.07 -9.36 -24.26
C ILE A 20 1.78 -10.65 -24.68
N LYS A 21 2.76 -10.55 -25.58
CA LYS A 21 3.53 -11.72 -26.04
C LYS A 21 4.31 -12.40 -24.92
N TYR A 22 4.80 -11.62 -23.94
CA TYR A 22 5.46 -12.17 -22.75
C TYR A 22 4.47 -12.92 -21.86
N LEU A 23 3.28 -12.38 -21.62
CA LEU A 23 2.22 -13.03 -20.84
C LEU A 23 1.74 -14.33 -21.50
N GLU A 24 1.52 -14.32 -22.81
CA GLU A 24 1.11 -15.51 -23.58
C GLU A 24 2.16 -16.63 -23.55
N LYS A 25 3.45 -16.29 -23.45
CA LYS A 25 4.53 -17.28 -23.36
C LYS A 25 4.75 -17.80 -21.95
N ASN A 26 4.54 -16.97 -20.93
CA ASN A 26 4.92 -17.25 -19.54
C ASN A 26 3.71 -17.41 -18.60
N TRP A 27 2.53 -17.75 -19.11
CA TRP A 27 1.30 -17.94 -18.34
C TRP A 27 1.47 -18.88 -17.14
N THR A 28 2.26 -19.94 -17.29
CA THR A 28 2.57 -20.92 -16.22
C THR A 28 3.20 -20.26 -15.00
N TYR A 29 4.02 -19.22 -15.21
CA TYR A 29 4.70 -18.49 -14.14
C TYR A 29 3.73 -17.68 -13.27
N PHE A 30 2.56 -17.34 -13.82
CA PHE A 30 1.52 -16.58 -13.13
C PHE A 30 0.44 -17.47 -12.51
N GLY A 31 0.55 -18.80 -12.66
CA GLY A 31 -0.45 -19.75 -12.15
C GLY A 31 -1.82 -19.61 -12.82
N ILE A 32 -1.85 -19.16 -14.08
CA ILE A 32 -3.07 -18.96 -14.88
C ILE A 32 -3.00 -19.90 -16.06
N ASP A 33 -3.98 -20.77 -16.26
CA ASP A 33 -4.03 -21.62 -17.47
C ASP A 33 -4.10 -20.78 -18.74
N LYS A 34 -3.43 -21.22 -19.82
CA LYS A 34 -3.36 -20.47 -21.09
C LYS A 34 -4.75 -20.10 -21.65
N ASP A 35 -5.72 -21.00 -21.50
CA ASP A 35 -7.10 -20.82 -21.97
C ASP A 35 -7.92 -19.88 -21.05
N GLU A 36 -7.40 -19.53 -19.88
CA GLU A 36 -8.00 -18.59 -18.91
C GLU A 36 -7.46 -17.15 -19.06
N LEU A 37 -6.47 -16.91 -19.92
CA LEU A 37 -5.88 -15.58 -20.10
C LEU A 37 -6.84 -14.65 -20.87
N GLN A 38 -7.67 -13.90 -20.14
CA GLN A 38 -8.59 -12.93 -20.71
C GLN A 38 -8.16 -11.48 -20.42
N TYR A 39 -7.94 -10.70 -21.48
CA TYR A 39 -7.73 -9.27 -21.37
C TYR A 39 -9.07 -8.55 -21.23
N LEU A 40 -9.39 -8.14 -20.00
CA LEU A 40 -10.67 -7.49 -19.69
C LEU A 40 -10.78 -6.06 -20.26
N GLU A 41 -9.69 -5.29 -20.19
CA GLU A 41 -9.67 -3.89 -20.62
C GLU A 41 -8.26 -3.40 -20.90
N ILE A 42 -8.14 -2.46 -21.85
CA ILE A 42 -6.93 -1.71 -22.13
C ILE A 42 -7.28 -0.23 -21.93
N GLU A 43 -6.60 0.43 -21.00
CA GLU A 43 -6.74 1.86 -20.69
C GLU A 43 -5.44 2.59 -21.05
N GLN A 44 -5.55 3.72 -21.72
CA GLN A 44 -4.42 4.61 -21.97
C GLN A 44 -4.24 5.53 -20.76
N VAL A 45 -3.02 5.58 -20.21
CA VAL A 45 -2.68 6.45 -19.08
C VAL A 45 -1.78 7.58 -19.58
N SER A 46 -2.20 8.83 -19.38
CA SER A 46 -1.39 10.02 -19.65
C SER A 46 -0.71 10.49 -18.36
N ARG A 47 0.53 10.98 -18.46
CA ARG A 47 1.24 11.61 -17.34
C ARG A 47 1.13 13.13 -17.33
N ALA A 48 0.41 13.73 -18.27
CA ALA A 48 0.30 15.19 -18.40
C ALA A 48 -0.25 15.87 -17.14
N ASN A 49 -1.17 15.21 -16.44
CA ASN A 49 -1.85 15.74 -15.25
C ASN A 49 -1.25 15.22 -13.92
N HIS A 50 -0.01 14.75 -13.94
CA HIS A 50 0.67 14.16 -12.79
C HIS A 50 1.98 14.86 -12.47
N VAL A 51 2.27 14.98 -11.17
CA VAL A 51 3.60 15.42 -10.73
C VAL A 51 4.58 14.27 -10.95
N LEU A 52 5.67 14.55 -11.66
CA LEU A 52 6.73 13.56 -11.86
C LEU A 52 7.57 13.42 -10.59
N ILE A 53 7.52 12.24 -9.98
CA ILE A 53 8.30 11.90 -8.78
C ILE A 53 9.02 10.58 -9.04
N ASP A 54 10.31 10.52 -8.72
CA ASP A 54 11.11 9.30 -8.85
C ASP A 54 10.92 8.36 -7.63
N ASN A 55 11.17 7.08 -7.83
CA ASN A 55 11.00 6.08 -6.77
C ASN A 55 11.92 6.31 -5.56
N SER A 56 13.10 6.90 -5.77
CA SER A 56 14.02 7.15 -4.67
C SER A 56 13.55 8.30 -3.78
N THR A 57 12.84 9.28 -4.33
CA THR A 57 12.11 10.28 -3.55
C THR A 57 11.03 9.64 -2.67
N PHE A 58 10.20 8.75 -3.21
CA PHE A 58 9.17 8.07 -2.40
C PHE A 58 9.76 7.34 -1.19
N GLN A 59 10.93 6.73 -1.36
CA GLN A 59 11.68 6.09 -0.29
C GLN A 59 12.30 7.11 0.68
N GLY A 60 12.97 8.14 0.17
CA GLY A 60 13.61 9.18 0.99
C GLY A 60 12.63 9.95 1.88
N LEU A 61 11.40 10.15 1.39
CA LEU A 61 10.29 10.77 2.11
C LEU A 61 9.49 9.80 2.99
N ASN A 62 9.80 8.50 2.99
CA ASN A 62 9.05 7.47 3.70
C ASN A 62 7.54 7.51 3.40
N VAL A 63 7.16 7.76 2.14
CA VAL A 63 5.75 7.69 1.71
C VAL A 63 5.19 6.29 1.96
N PHE A 64 6.02 5.28 1.69
CA PHE A 64 5.80 3.88 2.01
C PHE A 64 7.02 3.33 2.75
N SER A 65 6.80 2.51 3.76
CA SER A 65 7.87 1.83 4.50
C SER A 65 7.61 0.33 4.46
N GLN A 66 8.27 -0.40 3.56
CA GLN A 66 8.26 -1.86 3.61
C GLN A 66 9.33 -2.28 4.64
N LEU A 67 8.91 -2.67 5.85
CA LEU A 67 9.85 -3.30 6.78
C LEU A 67 10.15 -4.70 6.22
N ASN A 68 11.42 -4.92 5.89
CA ASN A 68 11.93 -6.25 5.64
C ASN A 68 11.98 -6.97 6.99
N HIS A 69 11.37 -8.14 7.08
CA HIS A 69 11.40 -8.96 8.29
C HIS A 69 12.84 -9.49 8.49
N ASP A 70 13.39 -9.40 9.71
CA ASP A 70 14.78 -9.80 10.01
C ASP A 70 15.07 -11.30 9.76
N ALA A 71 14.05 -12.13 9.63
CA ALA A 71 14.18 -13.56 9.36
C ALA A 71 14.01 -13.83 7.85
N GLY A 72 15.14 -14.00 7.14
CA GLY A 72 15.19 -14.28 5.69
C GLY A 72 14.45 -15.55 5.22
N PHE A 73 14.00 -16.41 6.14
CA PHE A 73 13.31 -17.67 5.81
C PHE A 73 11.78 -17.51 5.59
N LYS A 74 11.18 -16.38 6.01
CA LYS A 74 9.76 -16.07 5.72
C LYS A 74 9.57 -15.23 4.44
N ARG A 75 10.51 -15.32 3.49
CA ARG A 75 10.43 -14.76 2.13
C ARG A 75 9.51 -15.58 1.22
N GLY A 76 8.32 -15.95 1.69
CA GLY A 76 7.31 -16.58 0.85
C GLY A 76 6.78 -15.57 -0.19
N LEU A 77 6.42 -16.07 -1.38
CA LEU A 77 5.84 -15.30 -2.49
C LEU A 77 4.53 -14.56 -2.15
N ASN A 78 3.97 -14.76 -0.96
CA ASN A 78 2.77 -14.10 -0.47
C ASN A 78 2.96 -13.53 0.95
N ASN A 79 3.04 -12.20 1.04
CA ASN A 79 2.72 -11.33 2.19
C ASN A 79 3.28 -11.68 3.59
N ALA A 80 4.21 -10.85 4.07
CA ALA A 80 4.06 -10.10 5.34
C ALA A 80 5.26 -9.15 5.59
N SER A 81 5.58 -8.24 4.66
CA SER A 81 6.29 -7.03 5.08
C SER A 81 5.28 -6.17 5.84
N ARG A 82 5.47 -6.02 7.16
CA ARG A 82 4.67 -5.08 7.93
C ARG A 82 5.06 -3.67 7.50
N GLU A 83 4.08 -2.81 7.35
CA GLU A 83 4.37 -1.43 7.00
C GLU A 83 4.88 -0.67 8.21
N GLY A 84 6.08 -0.10 8.08
CA GLY A 84 6.69 0.75 9.10
C GLY A 84 6.04 2.13 9.18
N LEU A 85 6.63 3.02 9.98
CA LEU A 85 6.18 4.41 10.07
C LEU A 85 6.29 5.08 8.68
N SER A 86 5.15 5.42 8.10
CA SER A 86 5.04 5.97 6.75
C SER A 86 3.76 6.78 6.58
N ILE A 87 3.71 7.62 5.54
CA ILE A 87 2.53 8.45 5.26
C ILE A 87 1.32 7.57 4.98
N TYR A 88 1.49 6.52 4.18
CA TYR A 88 0.41 5.58 3.92
C TYR A 88 -0.08 4.93 5.22
N LYS A 89 0.81 4.60 6.17
CA LYS A 89 0.38 4.03 7.46
C LYS A 89 -0.45 5.01 8.28
N ILE A 90 -0.10 6.30 8.25
CA ILE A 90 -0.85 7.37 8.91
C ILE A 90 -2.28 7.44 8.36
N PHE A 91 -2.45 7.49 7.05
CA PHE A 91 -3.76 7.63 6.44
C PHE A 91 -4.54 6.32 6.38
N SER A 92 -3.91 5.17 6.24
CA SER A 92 -4.60 3.87 6.12
C SER A 92 -5.34 3.47 7.40
N ALA A 93 -4.96 3.99 8.56
CA ALA A 93 -5.58 3.66 9.85
C ALA A 93 -7.09 3.94 9.91
N ASN A 94 -7.58 4.93 9.14
CA ASN A 94 -8.98 5.35 9.17
C ASN A 94 -9.84 4.81 8.00
N CYS A 95 -9.24 4.10 7.03
CA CYS A 95 -9.94 3.48 5.90
C CYS A 95 -10.76 2.28 6.37
N LYS A 96 -12.00 2.14 5.90
CA LYS A 96 -12.89 1.04 6.32
C LYS A 96 -12.97 -0.10 5.31
N SER A 97 -12.65 0.17 4.05
CA SER A 97 -12.62 -0.81 2.98
C SER A 97 -11.21 -1.03 2.46
N LYS A 98 -10.99 -2.23 1.91
CA LYS A 98 -9.72 -2.54 1.25
C LYS A 98 -9.61 -1.87 -0.13
N ILE A 99 -10.74 -1.59 -0.78
CA ILE A 99 -10.77 -0.77 -2.00
C ILE A 99 -10.31 0.66 -1.69
N GLY A 100 -10.71 1.21 -0.54
CA GLY A 100 -10.19 2.47 -0.02
C GLY A 100 -8.68 2.42 0.18
N LEU A 101 -8.15 1.38 0.82
CA LEU A 101 -6.70 1.20 0.99
C LEU A 101 -5.92 1.16 -0.34
N VAL A 102 -6.40 0.39 -1.32
CA VAL A 102 -5.78 0.35 -2.67
C VAL A 102 -5.86 1.72 -3.34
N THR A 103 -7.01 2.40 -3.22
CA THR A 103 -7.19 3.74 -3.80
C THR A 103 -6.28 4.76 -3.14
N LEU A 104 -6.18 4.76 -1.81
CA LEU A 104 -5.25 5.60 -1.04
C LEU A 104 -3.81 5.39 -1.49
N ARG A 105 -3.38 4.13 -1.67
CA ARG A 105 -2.06 3.82 -2.21
C ARG A 105 -1.86 4.45 -3.58
N ASN A 106 -2.84 4.33 -4.47
CA ASN A 106 -2.78 4.89 -5.82
C ASN A 106 -2.75 6.43 -5.81
N LEU A 107 -3.47 7.09 -4.88
CA LEU A 107 -3.44 8.54 -4.71
C LEU A 107 -2.04 9.03 -4.28
N LEU A 108 -1.40 8.32 -3.36
CA LEU A 108 -0.06 8.67 -2.88
C LEU A 108 1.02 8.40 -3.94
N VAL A 109 0.89 7.34 -4.74
CA VAL A 109 1.86 7.05 -5.83
C VAL A 109 1.70 8.03 -7.00
N ASN A 110 0.49 8.57 -7.22
CA ASN A 110 0.20 9.44 -8.36
C ASN A 110 -0.33 10.82 -7.93
N PRO A 111 0.51 11.69 -7.33
CA PRO A 111 0.15 13.09 -7.12
C PRO A 111 -0.20 13.76 -8.45
N VAL A 112 -1.09 14.75 -8.40
CA VAL A 112 -1.66 15.40 -9.58
C VAL A 112 -1.28 16.88 -9.62
N ASN A 113 -1.13 17.42 -10.82
CA ASN A 113 -0.96 18.86 -11.07
C ASN A 113 -2.21 19.46 -11.75
N ASP A 114 -3.37 18.85 -11.54
CA ASP A 114 -4.67 19.29 -12.05
C ASP A 114 -5.45 20.02 -10.93
N ALA A 115 -5.64 21.32 -11.10
CA ALA A 115 -6.28 22.18 -10.11
C ALA A 115 -7.73 21.76 -9.81
N ASP A 116 -8.48 21.30 -10.82
CA ASP A 116 -9.88 20.90 -10.66
C ASP A 116 -9.99 19.61 -9.84
N ILE A 117 -9.08 18.65 -10.07
CA ILE A 117 -9.03 17.41 -9.30
C ILE A 117 -8.65 17.69 -7.85
N LEU A 118 -7.62 18.51 -7.62
CA LEU A 118 -7.19 18.86 -6.25
C LEU A 118 -8.27 19.63 -5.50
N LYS A 119 -8.89 20.61 -6.14
CA LYS A 119 -10.00 21.38 -5.56
C LYS A 119 -11.16 20.47 -5.17
N ALA A 120 -11.56 19.54 -6.04
CA ALA A 120 -12.62 18.58 -5.73
C ALA A 120 -12.30 17.69 -4.50
N ARG A 121 -11.04 17.25 -4.35
CA ARG A 121 -10.58 16.49 -3.18
C ARG A 121 -10.61 17.33 -1.90
N LEU A 122 -10.07 18.55 -1.95
CA LEU A 122 -10.01 19.47 -0.81
C LEU A 122 -11.40 19.94 -0.36
N GLU A 123 -12.33 20.18 -1.30
CA GLU A 123 -13.72 20.50 -1.01
C GLU A 123 -14.44 19.33 -0.33
N PHE A 124 -14.21 18.09 -0.80
CA PHE A 124 -14.77 16.91 -0.16
C PHE A 124 -14.22 16.71 1.26
N ILE A 125 -12.91 16.91 1.48
CA ILE A 125 -12.31 16.89 2.82
C ILE A 125 -12.94 17.97 3.71
N SER A 126 -13.12 19.18 3.19
CA SER A 126 -13.78 20.28 3.92
C SER A 126 -15.20 19.89 4.35
N PHE A 127 -15.97 19.32 3.42
CA PHE A 127 -17.33 18.82 3.68
C PHE A 127 -17.35 17.73 4.77
N VAL A 128 -16.40 16.79 4.75
CA VAL A 128 -16.30 15.72 5.77
C VAL A 128 -15.96 16.28 7.16
N LEU A 129 -15.17 17.36 7.22
CA LEU A 129 -14.73 17.98 8.48
C LEU A 129 -15.83 18.84 9.15
N GLU A 130 -16.90 19.21 8.44
CA GLU A 130 -18.02 19.95 9.01
C GLU A 130 -18.74 19.12 10.11
N PRO A 131 -18.92 19.65 11.33
CA PRO A 131 -19.53 18.92 12.44
C PRO A 131 -20.93 18.37 12.15
N PHE A 132 -21.72 19.11 11.35
CA PHE A 132 -23.08 18.74 10.97
C PHE A 132 -23.14 17.48 10.08
N ASN A 133 -22.07 17.17 9.35
CA ASN A 133 -22.03 16.03 8.44
C ASN A 133 -21.48 14.76 9.12
N LYS A 134 -21.14 14.79 10.42
CA LYS A 134 -20.49 13.68 11.12
C LYS A 134 -21.31 12.38 11.07
N GLU A 135 -22.61 12.45 11.39
CA GLU A 135 -23.51 11.29 11.37
C GLU A 135 -23.62 10.68 9.97
N TYR A 136 -23.72 11.52 8.95
CA TYR A 136 -23.73 11.11 7.55
C TYR A 136 -22.42 10.39 7.15
N VAL A 137 -21.26 10.95 7.53
CA VAL A 137 -19.95 10.36 7.23
C VAL A 137 -19.80 8.99 7.91
N GLU A 138 -20.29 8.84 9.15
CA GLU A 138 -20.29 7.57 9.87
C GLU A 138 -21.16 6.53 9.16
N ALA A 139 -22.40 6.88 8.80
CA ALA A 139 -23.29 6.01 8.02
C ALA A 139 -22.68 5.59 6.67
N LEU A 140 -22.00 6.53 5.99
CA LEU A 140 -21.32 6.25 4.74
C LEU A 140 -20.19 5.24 4.94
N GLN A 141 -19.34 5.43 5.95
CA GLN A 141 -18.25 4.52 6.28
C GLN A 141 -18.73 3.11 6.68
N GLU A 142 -19.86 3.00 7.38
CA GLU A 142 -20.47 1.71 7.72
C GLU A 142 -20.91 0.93 6.48
N ASN A 143 -21.49 1.60 5.49
CA ASN A 143 -21.87 0.99 4.23
C ASN A 143 -20.65 0.61 3.37
N ILE A 144 -19.63 1.48 3.33
CA ILE A 144 -18.36 1.19 2.65
C ILE A 144 -17.69 -0.06 3.21
N ARG A 145 -17.74 -0.27 4.52
CA ARG A 145 -17.15 -1.44 5.19
C ARG A 145 -17.73 -2.77 4.69
N GLN A 146 -18.98 -2.78 4.23
CA GLN A 146 -19.66 -3.98 3.73
C GLN A 146 -19.24 -4.37 2.31
N ILE A 147 -18.54 -3.49 1.58
CA ILE A 147 -18.09 -3.73 0.22
C ILE A 147 -16.84 -4.61 0.25
N GLY A 148 -16.94 -5.76 -0.43
CA GLY A 148 -15.93 -6.82 -0.42
C GLY A 148 -14.59 -6.45 -1.07
N TYR A 149 -13.57 -7.27 -0.79
CA TYR A 149 -12.15 -6.99 -1.03
C TYR A 149 -11.74 -6.89 -2.50
N ASP A 150 -12.39 -7.61 -3.42
CA ASP A 150 -11.92 -7.65 -4.80
C ASP A 150 -13.05 -8.07 -5.75
N VAL A 151 -13.79 -7.07 -6.22
CA VAL A 151 -14.88 -7.28 -7.18
C VAL A 151 -14.34 -7.79 -8.52
N ASN A 152 -13.12 -7.42 -8.92
CA ASN A 152 -12.52 -7.97 -10.15
C ASN A 152 -12.24 -9.46 -10.02
N ALA A 153 -11.67 -9.93 -8.90
CA ALA A 153 -11.45 -11.35 -8.66
C ALA A 153 -12.77 -12.13 -8.59
N ILE A 154 -13.82 -11.54 -8.02
CA ILE A 154 -15.17 -12.15 -8.03
C ILE A 154 -15.70 -12.27 -9.46
N LEU A 155 -15.62 -11.21 -10.26
CA LEU A 155 -16.06 -11.20 -11.65
C LEU A 155 -15.27 -12.22 -12.50
N LEU A 156 -13.96 -12.35 -12.28
CA LEU A 156 -13.13 -13.39 -12.93
C LEU A 156 -13.58 -14.81 -12.56
N ARG A 157 -13.88 -15.06 -11.28
CA ARG A 157 -14.42 -16.35 -10.84
C ARG A 157 -15.80 -16.64 -11.45
N ILE A 158 -16.63 -15.62 -11.64
CA ILE A 158 -17.92 -15.73 -12.31
C ILE A 158 -17.74 -16.04 -13.80
N ALA A 159 -16.80 -15.37 -14.47
CA ALA A 159 -16.45 -15.64 -15.87
C ALA A 159 -16.01 -17.09 -16.08
N ASN A 160 -15.19 -17.62 -15.17
CA ASN A 160 -14.68 -18.99 -15.25
C ASN A 160 -15.64 -20.03 -14.63
N SER A 161 -16.88 -19.67 -14.30
CA SER A 161 -17.88 -20.57 -13.66
C SER A 161 -17.41 -21.24 -12.37
N ARG A 162 -16.45 -20.64 -11.65
CA ARG A 162 -15.87 -21.12 -10.37
C ARG A 162 -16.42 -20.37 -9.14
N ALA A 163 -17.39 -19.48 -9.35
CA ALA A 163 -17.95 -18.65 -8.29
C ALA A 163 -18.88 -19.45 -7.34
N LYS A 164 -18.43 -19.61 -6.09
CA LYS A 164 -19.21 -20.13 -4.95
C LYS A 164 -20.30 -19.15 -4.50
N SER A 165 -21.27 -19.64 -3.73
CA SER A 165 -22.39 -18.84 -3.17
C SER A 165 -21.93 -17.56 -2.44
N GLY A 166 -20.87 -17.66 -1.63
CA GLY A 166 -20.29 -16.50 -0.93
C GLY A 166 -19.77 -15.39 -1.86
N HIS A 167 -19.32 -15.73 -3.07
CA HIS A 167 -18.88 -14.73 -4.06
C HIS A 167 -20.06 -13.98 -4.68
N TRP A 168 -21.14 -14.71 -4.99
CA TRP A 168 -22.39 -14.10 -5.47
C TRP A 168 -23.02 -13.18 -4.42
N GLN A 169 -23.04 -13.61 -3.16
CA GLN A 169 -23.54 -12.79 -2.06
C GLN A 169 -22.66 -11.54 -1.85
N ALA A 170 -21.33 -11.68 -1.94
CA ALA A 170 -20.42 -10.54 -1.85
C ALA A 170 -20.64 -9.54 -2.99
N LEU A 171 -20.81 -10.02 -4.24
CA LEU A 171 -21.12 -9.16 -5.39
C LEU A 171 -22.45 -8.42 -5.18
N TYR A 172 -23.50 -9.15 -4.76
CA TYR A 172 -24.79 -8.55 -4.46
C TYR A 172 -24.68 -7.46 -3.40
N LYS A 173 -24.02 -7.74 -2.26
CA LYS A 173 -23.77 -6.74 -1.21
C LYS A 173 -23.02 -5.52 -1.75
N CYS A 174 -21.99 -5.71 -2.58
CA CYS A 174 -21.28 -4.59 -3.19
C CYS A 174 -22.20 -3.70 -4.02
N ILE A 175 -23.06 -4.29 -4.85
CA ILE A 175 -24.01 -3.54 -5.69
C ILE A 175 -25.03 -2.83 -4.81
N TYR A 176 -25.67 -3.57 -3.89
CA TYR A 176 -26.67 -3.04 -2.96
C TYR A 176 -26.14 -1.84 -2.16
N HIS A 177 -24.97 -1.98 -1.51
CA HIS A 177 -24.38 -0.88 -0.74
C HIS A 177 -23.93 0.28 -1.63
N SER A 178 -23.56 0.04 -2.90
CA SER A 178 -23.25 1.12 -3.85
C SER A 178 -24.50 1.94 -4.19
N LEU A 179 -25.65 1.27 -4.39
CA LEU A 179 -26.93 1.94 -4.61
C LEU A 179 -27.39 2.68 -3.34
N PHE A 180 -27.22 2.08 -2.17
CA PHE A 180 -27.55 2.73 -0.90
C PHE A 180 -26.69 3.97 -0.66
N ILE A 181 -25.38 3.90 -0.95
CA ILE A 181 -24.47 5.06 -0.87
C ILE A 181 -24.94 6.19 -1.81
N ARG A 182 -25.38 5.87 -3.04
CA ARG A 182 -25.98 6.88 -3.94
C ARG A 182 -27.16 7.59 -3.28
N ASP A 183 -28.06 6.83 -2.66
CA ASP A 183 -29.29 7.37 -2.08
C ASP A 183 -29.02 8.26 -0.87
N ILE A 184 -28.16 7.84 0.05
CA ILE A 184 -27.76 8.69 1.19
C ILE A 184 -26.99 9.93 0.74
N SER A 185 -26.24 9.86 -0.37
CA SER A 185 -25.48 11.00 -0.90
C SER A 185 -26.33 11.99 -1.68
N SER A 186 -27.55 11.62 -2.09
CA SER A 186 -28.44 12.44 -2.93
C SER A 186 -28.69 13.86 -2.40
N PRO A 187 -28.99 14.07 -1.09
CA PRO A 187 -29.17 15.41 -0.53
C PRO A 187 -27.92 16.30 -0.59
N HIS A 188 -26.73 15.69 -0.73
CA HIS A 188 -25.44 16.37 -0.63
C HIS A 188 -24.74 16.55 -1.99
N ILE A 189 -25.37 16.17 -3.11
CA ILE A 189 -24.80 16.24 -4.46
C ILE A 189 -24.26 17.63 -4.80
N ARG A 190 -24.96 18.70 -4.39
CA ARG A 190 -24.56 20.09 -4.70
C ARG A 190 -23.37 20.58 -3.86
N LYS A 191 -23.03 19.88 -2.77
CA LYS A 191 -21.96 20.28 -1.85
C LYS A 191 -20.58 19.76 -2.27
N SER A 192 -20.51 18.70 -3.08
CA SER A 192 -19.24 18.13 -3.51
C SER A 192 -19.34 17.49 -4.89
N ARG A 193 -18.37 17.82 -5.76
CA ARG A 193 -18.22 17.18 -7.08
C ARG A 193 -18.06 15.66 -6.98
N ILE A 194 -17.35 15.15 -5.97
CA ILE A 194 -17.13 13.70 -5.81
C ILE A 194 -18.44 12.96 -5.50
N LEU A 195 -19.33 13.58 -4.72
CA LEU A 195 -20.66 13.02 -4.44
C LEU A 195 -21.57 13.06 -5.68
N LYS A 196 -21.43 14.10 -6.50
CA LYS A 196 -22.09 14.16 -7.81
C LYS A 196 -21.58 13.05 -8.74
N ASP A 197 -20.26 12.88 -8.83
CA ASP A 197 -19.65 11.82 -9.65
C ASP A 197 -20.11 10.44 -9.17
N MET A 198 -20.24 10.22 -7.84
CA MET A 198 -20.81 8.99 -7.28
C MET A 198 -22.25 8.77 -7.75
N HIS A 199 -23.08 9.81 -7.69
CA HIS A 199 -24.46 9.74 -8.15
C HIS A 199 -24.56 9.41 -9.64
N ASP A 200 -23.78 10.11 -10.47
CA ASP A 200 -23.79 9.97 -11.93
C ASP A 200 -23.17 8.64 -12.40
N SER A 201 -22.30 8.03 -11.59
CA SER A 201 -21.70 6.73 -11.88
C SER A 201 -22.66 5.54 -11.74
N VAL A 202 -23.76 5.71 -11.00
CA VAL A 202 -24.77 4.66 -10.82
C VAL A 202 -25.74 4.69 -11.98
N SER A 203 -25.56 3.77 -12.93
CA SER A 203 -26.44 3.63 -14.09
C SER A 203 -27.77 2.95 -13.74
N PRO A 204 -28.86 3.21 -14.50
CA PRO A 204 -30.12 2.47 -14.37
C PRO A 204 -29.93 0.95 -14.55
N ASP A 205 -28.94 0.53 -15.32
CA ASP A 205 -28.63 -0.88 -15.52
C ASP A 205 -28.05 -1.54 -14.26
N LEU A 206 -27.33 -0.80 -13.41
CA LEU A 206 -26.89 -1.31 -12.12
C LEU A 206 -28.07 -1.62 -11.18
N ILE A 207 -29.13 -0.81 -11.24
CA ILE A 207 -30.38 -1.06 -10.50
C ILE A 207 -31.07 -2.32 -11.04
N ARG A 208 -31.10 -2.51 -12.37
CA ARG A 208 -31.65 -3.74 -12.98
C ARG A 208 -30.85 -4.98 -12.61
N LEU A 209 -29.53 -4.86 -12.53
CA LEU A 209 -28.64 -5.96 -12.10
C LEU A 209 -28.91 -6.37 -10.66
N GLU A 210 -29.04 -5.40 -9.76
CA GLU A 210 -29.36 -5.67 -8.35
C GLU A 210 -30.66 -6.46 -8.23
N ASN A 211 -31.73 -6.00 -8.88
CA ASN A 211 -33.02 -6.69 -8.90
C ASN A 211 -32.93 -8.09 -9.52
N SER A 212 -32.15 -8.25 -10.60
CA SER A 212 -31.95 -9.54 -11.25
C SER A 212 -31.24 -10.56 -10.35
N ILE A 213 -30.27 -10.11 -9.57
CA ILE A 213 -29.54 -10.95 -8.62
C ILE A 213 -30.42 -11.25 -7.39
N ALA A 214 -31.11 -10.23 -6.85
CA ALA A 214 -31.99 -10.36 -5.70
C ALA A 214 -33.15 -11.32 -5.96
N ASN A 215 -33.78 -11.23 -7.12
CA ASN A 215 -34.91 -12.10 -7.50
C ASN A 215 -34.45 -13.44 -8.07
N GLY A 216 -33.24 -13.50 -8.64
CA GLY A 216 -32.72 -14.72 -9.26
C GLY A 216 -32.13 -15.71 -8.26
N LEU A 217 -31.39 -15.25 -7.25
CA LEU A 217 -30.61 -16.11 -6.35
C LEU A 217 -31.20 -16.19 -4.94
N ASP A 218 -31.23 -17.41 -4.40
CA ASP A 218 -31.59 -17.70 -3.01
C ASP A 218 -30.31 -17.84 -2.19
N PHE A 219 -29.94 -16.78 -1.47
CA PHE A 219 -28.69 -16.77 -0.69
C PHE A 219 -28.73 -17.69 0.53
N ASP A 220 -29.91 -17.90 1.14
CA ASP A 220 -30.06 -18.75 2.32
C ASP A 220 -29.92 -20.23 1.92
N ALA A 221 -30.60 -20.64 0.85
CA ALA A 221 -30.41 -21.97 0.29
C ALA A 221 -28.99 -22.16 -0.25
N ALA A 222 -28.41 -21.15 -0.89
CA ALA A 222 -27.06 -21.23 -1.45
C ALA A 222 -25.96 -21.41 -0.38
N GLN A 223 -26.18 -20.92 0.84
CA GLN A 223 -25.28 -21.18 1.96
C GLN A 223 -25.35 -22.64 2.41
N LYS A 224 -26.56 -23.22 2.49
CA LYS A 224 -26.77 -24.62 2.87
C LYS A 224 -26.15 -25.62 1.88
N TYR A 225 -26.29 -25.35 0.58
CA TYR A 225 -25.81 -26.26 -0.47
C TYR A 225 -24.40 -25.95 -0.99
N GLY A 226 -23.77 -24.85 -0.54
CA GLY A 226 -22.42 -24.46 -0.97
C GLY A 226 -22.31 -24.04 -2.45
N ARG A 227 -23.43 -23.86 -3.14
CA ARG A 227 -23.53 -23.51 -4.58
C ARG A 227 -24.63 -22.47 -4.79
N PRO A 228 -24.59 -21.65 -5.86
CA PRO A 228 -25.71 -20.75 -6.18
C PRO A 228 -26.99 -21.56 -6.43
N VAL A 229 -28.08 -21.16 -5.80
CA VAL A 229 -29.41 -21.77 -5.93
C VAL A 229 -30.36 -20.70 -6.46
N ILE A 230 -31.20 -21.10 -7.42
CA ILE A 230 -32.18 -20.19 -8.03
C ILE A 230 -33.42 -20.09 -7.13
N LYS A 231 -34.00 -18.90 -6.95
CA LYS A 231 -35.27 -18.74 -6.20
C LYS A 231 -36.43 -19.42 -6.92
N CYS A 232 -37.43 -19.85 -6.16
CA CYS A 232 -38.69 -20.32 -6.74
C CYS A 232 -39.48 -19.13 -7.31
N GLY A 233 -40.19 -19.32 -8.42
CA GLY A 233 -40.96 -18.30 -9.13
C GLY A 233 -40.23 -17.65 -10.32
N LEU A 234 -38.98 -18.05 -10.59
CA LEU A 234 -38.21 -17.52 -11.73
C LEU A 234 -38.41 -18.33 -13.02
N ASP A 235 -38.53 -19.65 -12.91
CA ASP A 235 -38.64 -20.56 -14.05
C ASP A 235 -39.60 -21.71 -13.71
N GLU A 236 -40.75 -21.73 -14.39
CA GLU A 236 -41.83 -22.69 -14.13
C GLU A 236 -41.38 -24.14 -14.29
N MET A 237 -40.49 -24.42 -15.26
CA MET A 237 -39.99 -25.78 -15.48
C MET A 237 -39.05 -26.22 -14.35
N LEU A 238 -38.19 -25.32 -13.85
CA LEU A 238 -37.35 -25.59 -12.69
C LEU A 238 -38.20 -25.79 -11.43
N ASP A 239 -39.24 -24.98 -11.25
CA ASP A 239 -40.13 -25.07 -10.10
C ASP A 239 -40.93 -26.38 -10.10
N ALA A 240 -41.42 -26.81 -11.27
CA ALA A 240 -42.04 -28.12 -11.43
C ALA A 240 -41.07 -29.27 -11.07
N LYS A 241 -39.79 -29.18 -11.44
CA LYS A 241 -38.76 -30.15 -11.04
C LYS A 241 -38.49 -30.12 -9.54
N LYS A 242 -38.42 -28.94 -8.92
CA LYS A 242 -38.24 -28.79 -7.46
C LYS A 242 -39.43 -29.34 -6.68
N LEU A 243 -40.65 -29.14 -7.17
CA LEU A 243 -41.87 -29.70 -6.58
C LEU A 243 -41.85 -31.23 -6.69
N ARG A 244 -41.55 -31.75 -7.89
CA ARG A 244 -41.40 -33.20 -8.11
C ARG A 244 -40.36 -33.80 -7.16
N ARG A 245 -39.23 -33.14 -6.91
CA ARG A 245 -38.23 -33.59 -5.91
C ARG A 245 -38.82 -33.69 -4.49
N GLN A 246 -39.70 -32.77 -4.10
CA GLN A 246 -40.36 -32.84 -2.78
C GLN A 246 -41.33 -34.02 -2.70
N ASP A 247 -42.12 -34.25 -3.76
CA ASP A 247 -43.02 -35.41 -3.81
C ASP A 247 -42.26 -36.73 -3.77
N ILE A 248 -41.12 -36.78 -4.46
CA ILE A 248 -40.21 -37.93 -4.44
C ILE A 248 -39.64 -38.16 -3.05
N ALA A 249 -39.23 -37.12 -2.33
CA ALA A 249 -38.75 -37.28 -0.96
C ALA A 249 -39.82 -37.88 -0.04
N LYS A 250 -41.09 -37.51 -0.23
CA LYS A 250 -42.23 -38.12 0.49
C LYS A 250 -42.40 -39.59 0.09
N SER A 251 -42.34 -39.91 -1.20
CA SER A 251 -42.44 -41.28 -1.71
C SER A 251 -41.28 -42.17 -1.25
N VAL A 252 -40.05 -41.66 -1.21
CA VAL A 252 -38.87 -42.37 -0.70
C VAL A 252 -38.99 -42.60 0.80
N THR A 253 -39.51 -41.63 1.56
CA THR A 253 -39.78 -41.80 2.98
C THR A 253 -40.84 -42.87 3.23
N ALA A 254 -41.90 -42.91 2.41
CA ALA A 254 -42.91 -43.97 2.46
C ALA A 254 -42.29 -45.33 2.10
N ALA A 255 -41.50 -45.40 1.03
CA ALA A 255 -40.79 -46.61 0.61
C ALA A 255 -39.79 -47.10 1.67
N ALA A 256 -39.11 -46.19 2.38
CA ALA A 256 -38.23 -46.53 3.49
C ALA A 256 -39.01 -47.15 4.65
N ARG A 257 -40.22 -46.65 4.97
CA ARG A 257 -41.11 -47.28 5.97
C ARG A 257 -41.55 -48.69 5.55
N PHE A 258 -41.85 -48.89 4.27
CA PHE A 258 -42.14 -50.24 3.76
C PHE A 258 -40.91 -51.14 3.84
N ALA A 259 -39.74 -50.64 3.47
CA ALA A 259 -38.49 -51.38 3.55
C ALA A 259 -38.18 -51.82 4.98
N VAL A 260 -38.48 -50.99 6.00
CA VAL A 260 -38.33 -51.34 7.42
C VAL A 260 -39.21 -52.53 7.81
N ASN A 261 -40.42 -52.65 7.25
CA ASN A 261 -41.31 -53.78 7.54
C ASN A 261 -40.86 -55.09 6.87
N ASP A 262 -40.12 -55.00 5.75
CA ASP A 262 -39.54 -56.14 5.03
C ASP A 262 -38.08 -56.42 5.45
N LEU A 263 -37.58 -55.77 6.52
CA LEU A 263 -36.25 -56.07 7.06
C LEU A 263 -36.25 -57.44 7.76
N PRO A 264 -35.20 -58.26 7.57
CA PRO A 264 -34.97 -59.44 8.40
C PRO A 264 -34.90 -59.11 9.89
N ASP A 265 -35.31 -60.06 10.74
CA ASP A 265 -35.40 -59.90 12.21
C ASP A 265 -34.10 -59.44 12.90
N PHE A 266 -32.94 -59.59 12.24
CA PHE A 266 -31.64 -59.16 12.74
C PHE A 266 -31.28 -57.70 12.40
N LEU A 267 -32.10 -56.98 11.63
CA LEU A 267 -31.87 -55.57 11.25
C LEU A 267 -32.82 -54.63 12.01
N ASN A 268 -32.29 -53.93 13.01
CA ASN A 268 -33.08 -53.01 13.85
C ASN A 268 -33.31 -51.62 13.22
N GLU A 269 -32.36 -51.15 12.40
CA GLU A 269 -32.41 -49.81 11.80
C GLU A 269 -31.87 -49.83 10.37
N CYS A 270 -32.58 -49.19 9.43
CA CYS A 270 -32.09 -48.94 8.08
C CYS A 270 -32.33 -47.48 7.69
N CYS A 271 -31.47 -46.94 6.83
CA CYS A 271 -31.62 -45.59 6.27
C CYS A 271 -31.50 -45.63 4.75
N VAL A 272 -32.51 -45.14 4.05
CA VAL A 272 -32.45 -44.98 2.58
C VAL A 272 -31.75 -43.67 2.25
N VAL A 273 -30.61 -43.75 1.56
CA VAL A 273 -29.79 -42.59 1.19
C VAL A 273 -29.68 -42.53 -0.34
N TYR A 274 -29.73 -41.32 -0.89
CA TYR A 274 -29.42 -41.08 -2.30
C TYR A 274 -27.98 -40.59 -2.45
N LEU A 275 -27.20 -41.27 -3.29
CA LEU A 275 -25.87 -40.81 -3.69
C LEU A 275 -25.85 -40.51 -5.19
N PRO A 276 -25.33 -39.34 -5.62
CA PRO A 276 -25.11 -39.07 -7.04
C PRO A 276 -24.32 -40.20 -7.71
N GLU A 277 -24.65 -40.53 -8.95
CA GLU A 277 -24.08 -41.63 -9.76
C GLU A 277 -24.38 -43.07 -9.27
N MET A 278 -24.61 -43.29 -7.98
CA MET A 278 -24.95 -44.61 -7.41
C MET A 278 -26.45 -44.83 -7.14
N GLY A 279 -27.26 -43.77 -7.18
CA GLY A 279 -28.71 -43.80 -6.96
C GLY A 279 -29.10 -44.00 -5.50
N HIS A 280 -30.31 -44.53 -5.26
CA HIS A 280 -30.81 -44.85 -3.92
C HIS A 280 -30.12 -46.11 -3.37
N LEU A 281 -29.77 -46.08 -2.09
CA LEU A 281 -29.07 -47.16 -1.38
C LEU A 281 -29.70 -47.35 0.01
N VAL A 282 -29.75 -48.59 0.48
CA VAL A 282 -30.09 -48.91 1.87
C VAL A 282 -28.79 -48.94 2.66
N SER A 283 -28.69 -48.10 3.67
CA SER A 283 -27.54 -47.99 4.57
C SER A 283 -27.89 -48.63 5.91
N VAL A 284 -27.04 -49.55 6.36
CA VAL A 284 -27.23 -50.33 7.58
C VAL A 284 -25.94 -50.24 8.40
N LYS A 285 -26.04 -50.10 9.73
CA LYS A 285 -24.86 -50.11 10.61
C LYS A 285 -24.24 -51.51 10.63
N GLU A 286 -22.92 -51.58 10.68
CA GLU A 286 -22.14 -52.83 10.75
C GLU A 286 -22.49 -53.60 12.04
N TRP A 287 -22.70 -54.91 11.91
CA TRP A 287 -23.17 -55.80 12.99
C TRP A 287 -22.02 -56.42 13.80
N GLU A 288 -22.35 -56.96 14.97
CA GLU A 288 -21.54 -57.96 15.68
C GLU A 288 -21.96 -59.39 15.26
N SER A 289 -20.98 -60.12 14.72
CA SER A 289 -20.78 -61.60 14.65
C SER A 289 -21.78 -62.57 13.97
N ASN A 290 -23.06 -62.25 13.69
CA ASN A 290 -24.03 -63.31 13.31
C ASN A 290 -24.83 -63.13 12.00
N CYS A 291 -24.35 -62.36 11.01
CA CYS A 291 -25.05 -62.27 9.71
C CYS A 291 -24.11 -62.57 8.53
N ASN A 292 -24.51 -63.52 7.69
CA ASN A 292 -23.70 -64.00 6.58
C ASN A 292 -24.05 -63.22 5.29
N PRO A 293 -23.09 -62.62 4.56
CA PRO A 293 -23.35 -61.88 3.32
C PRO A 293 -24.16 -62.66 2.26
N ASP A 294 -24.08 -63.99 2.27
CA ASP A 294 -24.81 -64.88 1.36
C ASP A 294 -26.33 -64.87 1.62
N GLU A 295 -26.79 -64.76 2.87
CA GLU A 295 -28.23 -64.69 3.20
C GLU A 295 -28.86 -63.39 2.70
N LEU A 296 -28.12 -62.29 2.75
CA LEU A 296 -28.55 -61.00 2.22
C LEU A 296 -28.56 -60.98 0.69
N ALA A 297 -27.60 -61.64 0.05
CA ALA A 297 -27.60 -61.82 -1.40
C ALA A 297 -28.85 -62.58 -1.87
N HIS A 298 -29.29 -63.61 -1.12
CA HIS A 298 -30.54 -64.33 -1.38
C HIS A 298 -31.80 -63.46 -1.24
N LEU A 299 -31.78 -62.46 -0.37
CA LEU A 299 -32.85 -61.45 -0.21
C LEU A 299 -32.75 -60.29 -1.23
N GLY A 300 -31.81 -60.36 -2.17
CA GLY A 300 -31.63 -59.36 -3.22
C GLY A 300 -30.83 -58.12 -2.81
N PHE A 301 -30.16 -58.14 -1.64
CA PHE A 301 -29.28 -57.06 -1.20
C PHE A 301 -27.90 -57.21 -1.87
N ARG A 302 -27.60 -56.33 -2.81
CA ARG A 302 -26.28 -56.28 -3.47
C ARG A 302 -25.36 -55.30 -2.74
N PHE A 303 -24.26 -55.79 -2.21
CA PHE A 303 -23.23 -54.95 -1.58
C PHE A 303 -22.64 -53.93 -2.57
N MET A 304 -22.50 -52.68 -2.13
CA MET A 304 -21.88 -51.60 -2.91
C MET A 304 -20.54 -51.16 -2.31
N PHE A 305 -20.55 -50.70 -1.06
CA PHE A 305 -19.34 -50.32 -0.32
C PHE A 305 -19.65 -50.22 1.19
N SER A 306 -18.60 -50.21 2.01
CA SER A 306 -18.67 -49.91 3.45
C SER A 306 -17.85 -48.65 3.75
N LEU A 307 -18.39 -47.77 4.59
CA LEU A 307 -17.72 -46.54 5.02
C LEU A 307 -17.99 -46.30 6.51
N ARG A 308 -16.91 -46.25 7.33
CA ARG A 308 -16.96 -45.89 8.77
C ARG A 308 -18.00 -46.69 9.57
N GLY A 309 -18.05 -48.01 9.38
CA GLY A 309 -18.99 -48.87 10.12
C GLY A 309 -20.43 -48.82 9.62
N VAL A 310 -20.68 -48.31 8.42
CA VAL A 310 -21.97 -48.35 7.73
C VAL A 310 -21.79 -49.04 6.39
N ILE A 311 -22.58 -50.07 6.15
CA ILE A 311 -22.58 -50.84 4.91
C ILE A 311 -23.74 -50.37 4.03
N HIS A 312 -23.45 -50.14 2.76
CA HIS A 312 -24.41 -49.68 1.77
C HIS A 312 -24.76 -50.80 0.78
N TYR A 313 -26.05 -51.10 0.68
CA TYR A 313 -26.60 -52.14 -0.20
C TYR A 313 -27.56 -51.53 -1.24
N LYS A 314 -27.62 -52.19 -2.39
CA LYS A 314 -28.60 -51.96 -3.45
C LYS A 314 -29.66 -53.05 -3.39
N THR A 315 -30.90 -52.68 -3.10
CA THR A 315 -32.04 -53.60 -3.06
C THR A 315 -32.91 -53.48 -4.32
N PRO A 316 -33.80 -54.44 -4.62
CA PRO A 316 -34.74 -54.33 -5.74
C PRO A 316 -35.63 -53.08 -5.62
N LEU A 317 -36.04 -52.73 -4.40
CA LEU A 317 -36.75 -51.49 -4.11
C LEU A 317 -35.95 -50.25 -4.54
N CYS A 318 -34.65 -50.20 -4.23
CA CYS A 318 -33.79 -49.09 -4.65
C CYS A 318 -33.63 -49.01 -6.17
N VAL A 319 -33.55 -50.15 -6.87
CA VAL A 319 -33.48 -50.20 -8.34
C VAL A 319 -34.78 -49.69 -8.97
N ASP A 320 -35.93 -50.07 -8.40
CA ASP A 320 -37.23 -49.59 -8.87
C ASP A 320 -37.46 -48.11 -8.55
N LEU A 321 -36.99 -47.64 -7.39
CA LEU A 321 -36.96 -46.23 -7.03
C LEU A 321 -36.10 -45.46 -8.03
N ASP A 322 -34.89 -45.90 -8.34
CA ASP A 322 -34.05 -45.23 -9.36
C ASP A 322 -34.70 -45.19 -10.74
N ARG A 323 -35.32 -46.29 -11.17
CA ARG A 323 -36.00 -46.36 -12.48
C ARG A 323 -37.20 -45.40 -12.55
N LYS A 324 -37.98 -45.29 -11.48
CA LYS A 324 -39.18 -44.44 -11.43
C LYS A 324 -38.85 -42.97 -11.20
N LEU A 325 -37.85 -42.70 -10.38
CA LEU A 325 -37.53 -41.36 -9.90
C LEU A 325 -36.49 -40.66 -10.77
N GLY A 326 -35.60 -41.41 -11.43
CA GLY A 326 -34.51 -40.86 -12.23
C GLY A 326 -33.56 -39.99 -11.39
N ASP A 327 -32.69 -39.24 -12.06
CA ASP A 327 -31.76 -38.29 -11.42
C ASP A 327 -32.27 -36.84 -11.50
N ILE A 328 -33.42 -36.60 -10.87
CA ILE A 328 -34.03 -35.26 -10.82
C ILE A 328 -33.12 -34.25 -10.11
N ASN A 329 -32.27 -34.71 -9.19
CA ASN A 329 -31.31 -33.82 -8.52
C ASN A 329 -30.27 -33.30 -9.52
N THR A 330 -29.69 -34.15 -10.36
CA THR A 330 -28.77 -33.72 -11.42
C THR A 330 -29.47 -32.85 -12.45
N GLU A 331 -30.70 -33.18 -12.85
CA GLU A 331 -31.48 -32.33 -13.75
C GLU A 331 -31.78 -30.92 -13.19
N ILE A 332 -32.10 -30.83 -11.89
CA ILE A 332 -32.29 -29.54 -11.21
C ILE A 332 -30.97 -28.76 -11.20
N ILE A 333 -29.87 -29.44 -10.85
CA ILE A 333 -28.53 -28.81 -10.80
C ILE A 333 -28.13 -28.28 -12.17
N ASP A 334 -28.29 -29.06 -13.24
CA ASP A 334 -27.95 -28.62 -14.59
C ASP A 334 -28.84 -27.46 -15.05
N HIS A 335 -30.14 -27.51 -14.75
CA HIS A 335 -31.05 -26.41 -15.08
C HIS A 335 -30.71 -25.12 -14.32
N GLU A 336 -30.43 -25.21 -13.02
CA GLU A 336 -29.95 -24.09 -12.21
C GLU A 336 -28.63 -23.53 -12.77
N ASN A 337 -27.67 -24.39 -13.12
CA ASN A 337 -26.40 -23.98 -13.71
C ASN A 337 -26.59 -23.24 -15.03
N ARG A 338 -27.54 -23.66 -15.87
CA ARG A 338 -27.87 -22.93 -17.11
C ARG A 338 -28.37 -21.52 -16.83
N ILE A 339 -29.25 -21.34 -15.84
CA ILE A 339 -29.76 -20.02 -15.45
C ILE A 339 -28.64 -19.17 -14.85
N VAL A 340 -27.82 -19.73 -13.96
CA VAL A 340 -26.67 -19.04 -13.35
C VAL A 340 -25.66 -18.60 -14.41
N ARG A 341 -25.38 -19.42 -15.44
CA ARG A 341 -24.49 -19.04 -16.56
C ARG A 341 -25.06 -17.88 -17.37
N ARG A 342 -26.38 -17.84 -17.62
CA ARG A 342 -27.03 -16.70 -18.29
C ARG A 342 -26.91 -15.43 -17.44
N LEU A 343 -27.16 -15.52 -16.13
CA LEU A 343 -26.99 -14.41 -15.19
C LEU A 343 -25.53 -13.92 -15.15
N ALA A 344 -24.56 -14.85 -15.12
CA ALA A 344 -23.13 -14.52 -15.19
C ALA A 344 -22.80 -13.74 -16.46
N GLY A 345 -23.27 -14.20 -17.62
CA GLY A 345 -23.09 -13.50 -18.90
C GLY A 345 -23.70 -12.10 -18.91
N PHE A 346 -24.85 -11.91 -18.25
CA PHE A 346 -25.48 -10.60 -18.09
C PHE A 346 -24.66 -9.66 -17.21
N ILE A 347 -24.19 -10.13 -16.05
CA ILE A 347 -23.34 -9.35 -15.12
C ILE A 347 -22.03 -8.92 -15.78
N LEU A 348 -21.38 -9.82 -16.52
CA LEU A 348 -20.10 -9.53 -17.15
C LEU A 348 -20.19 -8.45 -18.24
N LYS A 349 -21.34 -8.36 -18.94
CA LYS A 349 -21.60 -7.27 -19.90
C LYS A 349 -21.64 -5.90 -19.20
N HIS A 350 -22.12 -5.86 -17.97
CA HIS A 350 -22.27 -4.65 -17.15
C HIS A 350 -21.12 -4.45 -16.15
N ARG A 351 -19.95 -5.07 -16.38
CA ARG A 351 -18.77 -4.90 -15.51
C ARG A 351 -18.42 -3.44 -15.24
N ARG A 352 -18.51 -2.58 -16.26
CA ARG A 352 -18.19 -1.15 -16.12
C ARG A 352 -19.16 -0.42 -15.21
N ASP A 353 -20.45 -0.73 -15.33
CA ASP A 353 -21.50 -0.19 -14.46
C ASP A 353 -21.29 -0.57 -13.00
N ILE A 354 -20.77 -1.78 -12.74
CA ILE A 354 -20.43 -2.23 -11.38
C ILE A 354 -19.16 -1.52 -10.88
N MET A 355 -18.10 -1.45 -11.71
CA MET A 355 -16.81 -0.93 -11.28
C MET A 355 -16.77 0.60 -11.15
N GLY A 356 -17.61 1.34 -11.88
CA GLY A 356 -17.67 2.80 -11.84
C GLY A 356 -17.89 3.35 -10.43
N PRO A 357 -19.04 3.05 -9.79
CA PRO A 357 -19.31 3.46 -8.41
C PRO A 357 -18.26 2.96 -7.42
N ILE A 358 -17.76 1.73 -7.57
CA ILE A 358 -16.76 1.14 -6.68
C ILE A 358 -15.46 1.97 -6.66
N LYS A 359 -14.99 2.43 -7.83
CA LYS A 359 -13.80 3.29 -7.93
C LYS A 359 -14.00 4.60 -7.15
N ILE A 360 -15.18 5.21 -7.26
CA ILE A 360 -15.51 6.48 -6.58
C ILE A 360 -15.68 6.25 -5.07
N ILE A 361 -16.30 5.16 -4.66
CA ILE A 361 -16.41 4.77 -3.25
C ILE A 361 -15.02 4.58 -2.62
N GLY A 362 -14.09 3.96 -3.35
CA GLY A 362 -12.69 3.86 -2.93
C GLY A 362 -12.03 5.22 -2.70
N LEU A 363 -12.30 6.19 -3.58
CA LEU A 363 -11.83 7.56 -3.44
C LEU A 363 -12.45 8.23 -2.20
N ILE A 364 -13.77 8.08 -2.01
CA ILE A 364 -14.50 8.62 -0.85
C ILE A 364 -13.91 8.09 0.46
N ASP A 365 -13.73 6.77 0.60
CA ASP A 365 -13.14 6.16 1.81
C ASP A 365 -11.74 6.72 2.09
N SER A 366 -10.91 6.82 1.04
CA SER A 366 -9.54 7.36 1.14
C SER A 366 -9.53 8.81 1.64
N LEU A 367 -10.41 9.65 1.11
CA LEU A 367 -10.48 11.06 1.48
C LEU A 367 -11.09 11.27 2.86
N ILE A 368 -12.09 10.47 3.26
CA ILE A 368 -12.59 10.47 4.65
C ILE A 368 -11.46 10.10 5.60
N SER A 369 -10.62 9.14 5.21
CA SER A 369 -9.47 8.71 5.97
C SER A 369 -8.45 9.83 6.19
N MET A 370 -8.13 10.58 5.13
CA MET A 370 -7.28 11.77 5.19
C MET A 370 -7.91 12.89 6.03
N ALA A 371 -9.22 13.13 5.88
CA ALA A 371 -9.94 14.13 6.66
C ALA A 371 -9.89 13.83 8.16
N LYS A 372 -10.11 12.58 8.56
CA LYS A 372 -9.99 12.16 9.97
C LYS A 372 -8.58 12.36 10.51
N ALA A 373 -7.55 12.03 9.71
CA ALA A 373 -6.16 12.29 10.10
C ALA A 373 -5.87 13.80 10.20
N ALA A 374 -6.42 14.61 9.31
CA ALA A 374 -6.29 16.06 9.34
C ALA A 374 -6.92 16.67 10.60
N SER A 375 -8.14 16.24 10.96
CA SER A 375 -8.81 16.68 12.19
C SER A 375 -8.05 16.30 13.46
N GLN A 376 -7.50 15.09 13.52
CA GLN A 376 -6.77 14.60 14.70
C GLN A 376 -5.44 15.32 14.94
N ASN A 377 -4.80 15.83 13.88
CA ASN A 377 -3.45 16.40 13.95
C ASN A 377 -3.42 17.90 13.59
N SER A 378 -4.60 18.54 13.55
CA SER A 378 -4.78 19.97 13.22
C SER A 378 -4.09 20.36 11.91
N TYR A 379 -4.31 19.61 10.84
CA TYR A 379 -3.83 19.97 9.50
C TYR A 379 -4.74 21.01 8.87
N VAL A 380 -4.16 21.84 7.99
CA VAL A 380 -4.85 22.97 7.37
C VAL A 380 -5.05 22.73 5.88
N ARG A 381 -6.10 23.36 5.33
CA ARG A 381 -6.38 23.32 3.90
C ARG A 381 -5.32 24.15 3.16
N PRO A 382 -4.52 23.57 2.25
CA PRO A 382 -3.62 24.36 1.44
C PRO A 382 -4.40 25.20 0.41
N MET A 383 -3.93 26.42 0.18
CA MET A 383 -4.25 27.20 -1.01
C MET A 383 -3.34 26.76 -2.16
N LEU A 384 -3.88 26.69 -3.38
CA LEU A 384 -3.14 26.29 -4.57
C LEU A 384 -3.05 27.49 -5.51
N ASN A 385 -1.85 27.79 -6.02
CA ASN A 385 -1.62 28.91 -6.93
C ASN A 385 -0.85 28.47 -8.19
N THR A 386 -0.96 29.26 -9.25
CA THR A 386 -0.20 29.07 -10.50
C THR A 386 0.96 30.06 -10.64
N ASP A 387 1.19 30.90 -9.63
CA ASP A 387 2.15 32.00 -9.65
C ASP A 387 3.57 31.55 -9.30
N ASN A 388 3.80 30.25 -9.16
CA ASN A 388 5.07 29.64 -8.78
C ASN A 388 5.58 30.17 -7.42
N ILE A 389 4.67 30.33 -6.45
CA ILE A 389 4.96 30.79 -5.09
C ILE A 389 4.64 29.68 -4.08
N ILE A 390 5.56 29.39 -3.18
CA ILE A 390 5.37 28.47 -2.07
C ILE A 390 5.57 29.24 -0.77
N GLU A 391 4.53 29.30 0.06
CA GLU A 391 4.56 29.89 1.39
C GLU A 391 3.98 28.88 2.38
N VAL A 392 4.78 28.49 3.36
CA VAL A 392 4.39 27.56 4.41
C VAL A 392 4.75 28.20 5.73
N ASN A 393 3.73 28.52 6.52
CA ASN A 393 3.90 29.10 7.85
C ASN A 393 3.65 28.02 8.91
N GLY A 394 4.56 27.89 9.87
CA GLY A 394 4.49 26.90 10.95
C GLY A 394 4.48 25.45 10.45
N GLY A 395 5.29 25.13 9.45
CA GLY A 395 5.36 23.78 8.88
C GLY A 395 5.86 22.75 9.88
N ARG A 396 5.32 21.52 9.82
CA ARG A 396 5.66 20.37 10.68
C ARG A 396 5.93 19.12 9.86
N HIS A 397 6.82 18.26 10.34
CA HIS A 397 7.10 16.99 9.68
C HIS A 397 6.07 15.90 10.08
N ILE A 398 5.18 15.53 9.15
CA ILE A 398 4.03 14.61 9.39
C ILE A 398 4.38 13.31 10.15
N LEU A 399 5.53 12.71 9.88
CA LEU A 399 5.95 11.47 10.56
C LEU A 399 6.54 11.73 11.96
N MET A 400 7.30 12.82 12.13
CA MET A 400 8.09 13.04 13.36
C MET A 400 7.28 13.73 14.45
N GLU A 401 6.27 14.54 14.09
CA GLU A 401 5.34 15.11 15.06
C GLU A 401 4.58 14.04 15.87
N ARG A 402 4.53 12.79 15.39
CA ARG A 402 3.93 11.65 16.10
C ARG A 402 4.86 10.99 17.10
N ILE A 403 6.16 11.19 16.94
CA ILE A 403 7.20 10.58 17.78
C ILE A 403 7.66 11.59 18.84
N ILE A 404 7.71 12.87 18.48
CA ILE A 404 8.28 13.95 19.30
C ILE A 404 7.13 14.80 19.86
N ASN A 405 7.05 14.93 21.19
CA ASN A 405 5.97 15.66 21.87
C ASN A 405 5.95 17.17 21.55
N GLN A 406 7.11 17.79 21.39
CA GLN A 406 7.25 19.21 21.05
C GLN A 406 8.11 19.32 19.78
N PHE A 407 7.44 19.26 18.62
CA PHE A 407 8.11 19.43 17.33
C PHE A 407 8.27 20.92 17.02
N GLN A 408 9.48 21.37 16.70
CA GLN A 408 9.74 22.75 16.32
C GLN A 408 9.19 23.04 14.92
N GLU A 409 8.23 23.96 14.85
CA GLU A 409 7.68 24.44 13.59
C GLU A 409 8.69 25.33 12.85
N ASN A 410 8.73 25.23 11.53
CA ASN A 410 9.59 26.06 10.69
C ASN A 410 8.85 26.55 9.43
N ASP A 411 9.12 27.78 9.05
CA ASP A 411 8.55 28.39 7.87
C ASP A 411 9.35 28.03 6.60
N PHE A 412 8.71 28.14 5.44
CA PHE A 412 9.36 28.03 4.14
C PHE A 412 8.69 28.96 3.13
N HIS A 413 9.47 29.86 2.54
CA HIS A 413 8.99 30.82 1.55
C HIS A 413 9.90 30.80 0.31
N SER A 414 9.33 30.62 -0.88
CA SER A 414 10.05 30.55 -2.14
C SER A 414 9.22 31.05 -3.31
N GLY A 415 9.84 31.82 -4.21
CA GLY A 415 9.17 32.40 -5.38
C GLY A 415 8.54 33.77 -5.13
N GLY A 416 8.18 34.46 -6.22
CA GLY A 416 7.60 35.80 -6.17
C GLY A 416 8.54 36.82 -5.55
N GLN A 417 8.18 37.35 -4.37
CA GLN A 417 9.01 38.28 -3.61
C GLN A 417 10.13 37.59 -2.80
N TYR A 418 10.11 36.25 -2.71
CA TYR A 418 11.09 35.46 -1.95
C TYR A 418 12.14 34.82 -2.86
N THR A 419 13.26 34.43 -2.25
CA THR A 419 14.35 33.74 -2.96
C THR A 419 13.92 32.33 -3.42
N HIS A 420 14.35 31.91 -4.61
CA HIS A 420 14.06 30.58 -5.16
C HIS A 420 14.97 29.49 -4.60
N MET A 421 16.20 29.86 -4.26
CA MET A 421 17.23 28.94 -3.78
C MET A 421 17.53 29.19 -2.30
N LYS A 422 17.45 28.13 -1.49
CA LYS A 422 17.79 28.14 -0.07
C LYS A 422 18.97 27.23 0.17
N ILE A 423 20.07 27.79 0.65
CA ILE A 423 21.28 27.03 1.01
C ILE A 423 21.36 26.97 2.53
N ILE A 424 21.17 25.77 3.06
CA ILE A 424 20.98 25.49 4.47
C ILE A 424 22.23 24.82 5.02
N THR A 425 22.80 25.43 6.06
CA THR A 425 23.97 24.93 6.77
C THR A 425 23.71 24.69 8.24
N GLY A 426 24.59 23.93 8.87
CA GLY A 426 24.48 23.57 10.27
C GLY A 426 25.21 22.27 10.57
N PRO A 427 25.51 21.99 11.85
CA PRO A 427 26.18 20.77 12.24
C PRO A 427 25.38 19.51 11.89
N ASN A 428 26.05 18.35 11.89
CA ASN A 428 25.34 17.08 11.76
C ASN A 428 24.42 16.86 12.98
N GLY A 429 23.23 16.32 12.73
CA GLY A 429 22.20 16.19 13.77
C GLY A 429 21.35 17.43 14.03
N SER A 430 21.69 18.60 13.45
CA SER A 430 20.93 19.85 13.67
C SER A 430 19.54 19.90 13.02
N GLY A 431 19.13 18.84 12.31
CA GLY A 431 17.81 18.73 11.67
C GLY A 431 17.72 19.19 10.21
N LYS A 432 18.83 19.47 9.52
CA LYS A 432 18.82 19.92 8.10
C LYS A 432 18.00 19.01 7.18
N SER A 433 18.33 17.72 7.12
CA SER A 433 17.61 16.74 6.29
C SER A 433 16.15 16.58 6.70
N MET A 434 15.84 16.78 7.99
CA MET A 434 14.47 16.75 8.50
C MET A 434 13.66 17.92 7.95
N TYR A 435 14.24 19.11 7.93
CA TYR A 435 13.61 20.30 7.37
C TYR A 435 13.36 20.16 5.86
N LEU A 436 14.33 19.64 5.09
CA LEU A 436 14.13 19.34 3.66
C LEU A 436 12.96 18.36 3.45
N LYS A 437 12.92 17.27 4.23
CA LYS A 437 11.80 16.30 4.19
C LYS A 437 10.48 16.92 4.61
N GLN A 438 10.48 17.82 5.58
CA GLN A 438 9.26 18.51 6.02
C GLN A 438 8.64 19.30 4.87
N VAL A 439 9.41 20.19 4.23
CA VAL A 439 8.94 21.01 3.11
C VAL A 439 8.45 20.11 1.97
N ALA A 440 9.22 19.08 1.64
CA ALA A 440 8.87 18.07 0.65
C ALA A 440 7.50 17.46 0.87
N LEU A 441 7.25 17.01 2.10
CA LEU A 441 6.06 16.27 2.48
C LEU A 441 4.82 17.18 2.44
N ILE A 442 4.95 18.44 2.85
CA ILE A 442 3.85 19.42 2.80
C ILE A 442 3.43 19.65 1.35
N VAL A 443 4.38 19.93 0.46
CA VAL A 443 4.13 20.14 -0.98
C VAL A 443 3.56 18.87 -1.62
N PHE A 444 4.13 17.71 -1.32
CA PHE A 444 3.64 16.42 -1.79
C PHE A 444 2.17 16.16 -1.38
N LEU A 445 1.82 16.41 -0.11
CA LEU A 445 0.46 16.20 0.40
C LEU A 445 -0.55 17.16 -0.25
N ALA A 446 -0.15 18.41 -0.53
CA ALA A 446 -0.97 19.34 -1.29
C ALA A 446 -1.29 18.79 -2.70
N HIS A 447 -0.29 18.22 -3.39
CA HIS A 447 -0.46 17.57 -4.70
C HIS A 447 -1.16 16.21 -4.68
N VAL A 448 -1.28 15.58 -3.50
CA VAL A 448 -2.19 14.44 -3.29
C VAL A 448 -3.64 14.93 -3.15
N GLY A 449 -3.86 16.20 -2.79
CA GLY A 449 -5.17 16.76 -2.47
C GLY A 449 -5.58 16.52 -1.02
N SER A 450 -4.60 16.42 -0.11
CA SER A 450 -4.80 16.32 1.34
C SER A 450 -4.63 17.68 2.00
N TYR A 451 -5.13 17.81 3.22
CA TYR A 451 -4.71 18.88 4.13
C TYR A 451 -3.26 18.63 4.57
N VAL A 452 -2.57 19.70 4.95
CA VAL A 452 -1.12 19.70 5.20
C VAL A 452 -0.76 20.09 6.64
N PRO A 453 0.35 19.57 7.19
CA PRO A 453 0.79 19.86 8.56
C PRO A 453 1.49 21.24 8.63
N ALA A 454 0.70 22.31 8.67
CA ALA A 454 1.16 23.69 8.79
C ALA A 454 0.14 24.52 9.59
N LYS A 455 0.46 25.79 9.89
CA LYS A 455 -0.52 26.79 10.35
C LYS A 455 -1.23 27.45 9.18
N ASP A 456 -0.49 27.71 8.11
CA ASP A 456 -1.01 28.23 6.85
C ASP A 456 -0.11 27.76 5.70
N ALA A 457 -0.69 27.54 4.52
CA ALA A 457 0.04 27.00 3.38
C ALA A 457 -0.55 27.46 2.04
N ASN A 458 0.28 28.12 1.23
CA ASN A 458 0.03 28.48 -0.15
C ASN A 458 1.05 27.75 -1.03
N ILE A 459 0.60 26.84 -1.89
CA ILE A 459 1.47 25.91 -2.61
C ILE A 459 1.32 26.11 -4.12
N ALA A 460 2.44 26.34 -4.79
CA ALA A 460 2.52 26.39 -6.23
C ALA A 460 2.14 25.05 -6.88
N MET A 461 1.48 25.11 -8.04
CA MET A 461 1.24 23.95 -8.88
C MET A 461 2.53 23.51 -9.60
N LEU A 462 3.16 22.47 -9.07
CA LEU A 462 4.40 21.91 -9.60
C LEU A 462 4.17 20.82 -10.66
N ASN A 463 5.13 20.71 -11.59
CA ASN A 463 5.16 19.68 -12.64
C ASN A 463 6.03 18.48 -12.22
N SER A 464 7.11 18.74 -11.48
CA SER A 464 8.06 17.71 -11.11
C SER A 464 8.66 17.97 -9.72
N PHE A 465 9.01 16.88 -9.07
CA PHE A 465 9.61 16.85 -7.75
C PHE A 465 10.83 15.94 -7.78
N TYR A 466 11.99 16.48 -7.41
CA TYR A 466 13.25 15.77 -7.40
C TYR A 466 13.89 15.85 -6.02
N SER A 467 14.29 14.70 -5.46
CA SER A 467 15.08 14.70 -4.23
C SER A 467 16.29 13.79 -4.31
N ARG A 468 17.41 14.29 -3.79
CA ARG A 468 18.60 13.53 -3.46
C ARG A 468 18.69 13.29 -1.96
N ILE A 469 17.59 12.94 -1.31
CA ILE A 469 17.64 12.56 0.11
C ILE A 469 18.10 11.11 0.21
N GLN A 470 19.07 10.83 1.08
CA GLN A 470 19.66 9.49 1.21
C GLN A 470 18.57 8.52 1.69
N ALA A 471 18.16 7.60 0.81
CA ALA A 471 17.39 6.42 1.19
C ALA A 471 18.34 5.39 1.83
N THR A 472 17.82 4.51 2.67
CA THR A 472 18.63 3.44 3.30
C THR A 472 19.47 2.73 2.26
N GLU A 473 20.79 2.80 2.44
CA GLU A 473 21.77 2.29 1.49
C GLU A 473 21.53 0.80 1.28
N SER A 474 20.98 0.47 0.11
CA SER A 474 20.87 -0.91 -0.29
C SER A 474 22.24 -1.32 -0.82
N ALA A 475 23.00 -2.06 0.01
CA ALA A 475 24.30 -2.64 -0.36
C ALA A 475 24.25 -3.54 -1.63
N THR A 476 23.07 -3.77 -2.18
CA THR A 476 22.81 -4.47 -3.44
C THR A 476 23.05 -3.63 -4.70
N VAL A 477 23.12 -2.30 -4.61
CA VAL A 477 23.43 -1.44 -5.76
C VAL A 477 24.95 -1.35 -5.91
N ARG A 478 25.52 -1.97 -6.96
CA ARG A 478 26.97 -1.98 -7.26
C ARG A 478 27.54 -0.64 -7.76
N LEU A 479 26.90 0.48 -7.43
CA LEU A 479 27.35 1.82 -7.83
C LEU A 479 27.91 2.55 -6.62
N SER A 480 28.94 3.37 -6.81
CA SER A 480 29.41 4.25 -5.74
C SER A 480 28.31 5.24 -5.35
N SER A 481 28.31 5.69 -4.08
CA SER A 481 27.38 6.71 -3.60
C SER A 481 27.39 7.94 -4.52
N PHE A 482 28.57 8.39 -4.91
CA PHE A 482 28.74 9.50 -5.85
C PHE A 482 28.11 9.24 -7.24
N MET A 483 28.28 8.05 -7.83
CA MET A 483 27.65 7.74 -9.12
C MET A 483 26.12 7.77 -9.04
N ILE A 484 25.55 7.31 -7.91
CA ILE A 484 24.11 7.38 -7.66
C ILE A 484 23.67 8.85 -7.58
N ASP A 485 24.45 9.70 -6.91
CA ASP A 485 24.18 11.13 -6.76
C ASP A 485 24.15 11.82 -8.11
N VAL A 486 25.18 11.61 -8.93
CA VAL A 486 25.30 12.21 -10.27
C VAL A 486 24.17 11.72 -11.18
N THR A 487 23.87 10.41 -11.19
CA THR A 487 22.81 9.86 -12.04
C THR A 487 21.42 10.43 -11.68
N LYS A 488 21.16 10.71 -10.41
CA LYS A 488 19.89 11.34 -9.99
C LYS A 488 19.80 12.80 -10.44
N ILE A 489 20.92 13.52 -10.36
CA ILE A 489 20.96 14.93 -10.77
C ILE A 489 20.89 15.09 -12.29
N THR A 490 21.46 14.18 -13.09
CA THR A 490 21.33 14.28 -14.56
C THR A 490 19.87 14.23 -15.02
N HIS A 491 19.03 13.43 -14.36
CA HIS A 491 17.58 13.42 -14.61
C HIS A 491 16.91 14.75 -14.26
N THR A 492 17.33 15.37 -13.16
CA THR A 492 16.82 16.68 -12.70
C THR A 492 17.28 17.80 -13.64
N PHE A 493 18.53 17.75 -14.09
CA PHE A 493 19.15 18.77 -14.94
C PHE A 493 18.54 18.79 -16.35
N ASN A 494 18.24 17.61 -16.89
CA ASN A 494 17.61 17.48 -18.20
C ASN A 494 16.14 17.93 -18.21
N ASP A 495 15.50 18.02 -17.03
CA ASP A 495 14.18 18.62 -16.93
C ASP A 495 14.30 20.16 -16.97
N LYS A 496 13.72 20.74 -18.02
CA LYS A 496 13.76 22.19 -18.29
C LYS A 496 12.54 22.93 -17.73
N GLN A 497 11.66 22.24 -17.01
CA GLN A 497 10.44 22.84 -16.48
C GLN A 497 10.76 23.79 -15.30
N PRO A 498 10.21 25.03 -15.29
CA PRO A 498 10.45 26.02 -14.23
C PRO A 498 9.75 25.66 -12.92
N ASN A 499 8.56 25.07 -12.98
CA ASN A 499 7.73 24.75 -11.81
C ASN A 499 8.12 23.39 -11.23
N CYS A 500 9.34 23.28 -10.70
CA CYS A 500 9.80 22.08 -10.01
C CYS A 500 10.41 22.38 -8.65
N LEU A 501 10.33 21.39 -7.75
CA LEU A 501 10.96 21.42 -6.44
C LEU A 501 12.14 20.45 -6.42
N ILE A 502 13.32 20.98 -6.14
CA ILE A 502 14.60 20.26 -6.13
C ILE A 502 15.16 20.28 -4.70
N LEU A 503 15.41 19.09 -4.16
CA LEU A 503 15.99 18.90 -2.83
C LEU A 503 17.34 18.21 -2.94
N LEU A 504 18.41 18.88 -2.53
CA LEU A 504 19.76 18.34 -2.51
C LEU A 504 20.22 18.20 -1.07
N ASP A 505 20.34 16.96 -0.58
CA ASP A 505 20.77 16.67 0.78
C ASP A 505 22.21 16.16 0.76
N GLU A 506 23.15 17.01 1.19
CA GLU A 506 24.57 16.70 1.32
C GLU A 506 25.21 16.13 0.04
N PHE A 507 24.83 16.70 -1.11
CA PHE A 507 25.37 16.31 -2.41
C PHE A 507 26.89 16.48 -2.49
N GLY A 508 27.58 15.52 -3.15
CA GLY A 508 29.02 15.58 -3.37
C GLY A 508 29.87 14.96 -2.26
N ARG A 509 29.27 14.34 -1.24
CA ARG A 509 30.00 13.67 -0.14
C ARG A 509 30.82 12.43 -0.53
N GLY A 510 30.49 11.79 -1.64
CA GLY A 510 31.13 10.54 -2.07
C GLY A 510 32.42 10.73 -2.88
N THR A 511 32.96 11.94 -2.96
CA THR A 511 34.16 12.30 -3.74
C THR A 511 35.05 13.27 -2.95
N SER A 512 36.14 13.76 -3.55
CA SER A 512 36.97 14.81 -2.94
C SER A 512 36.15 16.08 -2.67
N ASP A 513 36.42 16.78 -1.57
CA ASP A 513 35.67 17.98 -1.19
C ASP A 513 35.70 19.04 -2.31
N GLN A 514 36.84 19.19 -2.99
CA GLN A 514 37.01 20.13 -4.11
C GLN A 514 36.12 19.76 -5.30
N ASP A 515 36.09 18.49 -5.70
CA ASP A 515 35.23 18.02 -6.79
C ASP A 515 33.75 18.17 -6.43
N GLY A 516 33.40 17.82 -5.18
CA GLY A 516 32.03 17.92 -4.66
C GLY A 516 31.51 19.36 -4.68
N ILE A 517 32.32 20.32 -4.21
CA ILE A 517 32.00 21.75 -4.23
C ILE A 517 31.88 22.24 -5.68
N ALA A 518 32.85 21.94 -6.54
CA ALA A 518 32.84 22.40 -7.93
C ALA A 518 31.59 21.93 -8.69
N LEU A 519 31.17 20.67 -8.47
CA LEU A 519 29.96 20.12 -9.08
C LEU A 519 28.69 20.75 -8.52
N LEU A 520 28.60 20.90 -7.19
CA LEU A 520 27.44 21.52 -6.56
C LEU A 520 27.30 22.99 -7.00
N GLU A 521 28.39 23.74 -6.99
CA GLU A 521 28.44 25.13 -7.44
C GLU A 521 27.99 25.27 -8.89
N SER A 522 28.56 24.47 -9.80
CA SER A 522 28.22 24.48 -11.23
C SER A 522 26.72 24.19 -11.44
N LEU A 523 26.18 23.20 -10.72
CA LEU A 523 24.76 22.87 -10.75
C LEU A 523 23.89 24.04 -10.27
N LEU A 524 24.19 24.63 -9.12
CA LEU A 524 23.40 25.73 -8.57
C LEU A 524 23.47 26.98 -9.47
N LYS A 525 24.65 27.32 -9.99
CA LYS A 525 24.80 28.40 -10.97
C LYS A 525 23.99 28.15 -12.23
N SER A 526 23.89 26.90 -12.70
CA SER A 526 23.08 26.56 -13.87
C SER A 526 21.57 26.76 -13.65
N PHE A 527 21.07 26.55 -12.43
CA PHE A 527 19.68 26.85 -12.08
C PHE A 527 19.44 28.35 -11.96
N LEU A 528 20.36 29.07 -11.31
CA LEU A 528 20.28 30.53 -11.17
C LEU A 528 20.34 31.25 -12.51
N ALA A 529 21.10 30.71 -13.48
CA ALA A 529 21.18 31.24 -14.84
C ALA A 529 19.83 31.21 -15.59
N ARG A 530 18.82 30.49 -15.08
CA ARG A 530 17.45 30.49 -15.62
C ARG A 530 16.64 31.72 -15.19
N CYS A 531 17.15 32.54 -14.27
CA CYS A 531 16.51 33.77 -13.78
C CYS A 531 15.05 33.56 -13.35
N ASN A 532 14.09 34.05 -14.14
CA ASN A 532 12.65 33.94 -13.85
C ASN A 532 12.16 32.48 -13.86
N ASP A 533 12.83 31.61 -14.61
CA ASP A 533 12.54 30.18 -14.69
C ASP A 533 13.37 29.36 -13.70
N CYS A 534 13.91 30.01 -12.66
CA CYS A 534 14.65 29.31 -11.61
C CYS A 534 13.71 28.38 -10.82
N PRO A 535 14.02 27.09 -10.71
CA PRO A 535 13.21 26.18 -9.91
C PRO A 535 13.30 26.49 -8.41
N HIS A 536 12.40 25.92 -7.62
CA HIS A 536 12.49 25.97 -6.16
C HIS A 536 13.58 24.99 -5.71
N VAL A 537 14.68 25.49 -5.13
CA VAL A 537 15.83 24.66 -4.76
C VAL A 537 16.10 24.78 -3.27
N LEU A 538 16.12 23.64 -2.56
CA LEU A 538 16.63 23.55 -1.18
C LEU A 538 17.88 22.68 -1.17
N VAL A 539 18.96 23.24 -0.65
CA VAL A 539 20.25 22.57 -0.55
C VAL A 539 20.63 22.48 0.91
N SER A 540 20.85 21.28 1.42
CA SER A 540 21.57 21.08 2.67
C SER A 540 23.04 20.79 2.34
N THR A 541 23.96 21.46 3.02
CA THR A 541 25.39 21.16 2.85
C THR A 541 26.18 21.39 4.14
N HIS A 542 27.30 20.69 4.22
CA HIS A 542 28.34 20.88 5.23
C HIS A 542 29.55 21.64 4.66
N MET A 543 29.58 21.85 3.33
CA MET A 543 30.67 22.53 2.62
C MET A 543 30.47 24.03 2.71
N GLN A 544 31.04 24.65 3.75
CA GLN A 544 30.95 26.10 3.97
C GLN A 544 31.66 26.92 2.87
N GLN A 545 32.64 26.36 2.19
CA GLN A 545 33.34 27.06 1.10
C GLN A 545 32.39 27.49 -0.04
N ILE A 546 31.21 26.86 -0.16
CA ILE A 546 30.24 27.22 -1.21
C ILE A 546 29.73 28.66 -1.11
N PHE A 547 29.79 29.28 0.07
CA PHE A 547 29.39 30.67 0.28
C PHE A 547 30.29 31.66 -0.49
N ASP A 548 31.56 31.33 -0.66
CA ASP A 548 32.53 32.18 -1.34
C ASP A 548 32.37 32.09 -2.87
N HIS A 549 31.71 31.04 -3.36
CA HIS A 549 31.62 30.71 -4.78
C HIS A 549 30.27 31.05 -5.44
N ILE A 550 29.18 31.07 -4.65
CA ILE A 550 27.85 31.43 -5.15
C ILE A 550 27.63 32.93 -4.99
N PRO A 551 27.36 33.66 -6.10
CA PRO A 551 27.19 35.11 -6.05
C PRO A 551 26.00 35.49 -5.16
N GLN A 552 26.15 36.60 -4.43
CA GLN A 552 25.02 37.24 -3.77
C GLN A 552 23.97 37.61 -4.83
N SER A 553 22.80 37.00 -4.74
CA SER A 553 21.74 37.11 -5.73
C SER A 553 20.40 37.28 -5.02
N PRO A 554 19.47 38.09 -5.57
CA PRO A 554 18.11 38.19 -5.02
C PRO A 554 17.34 36.87 -5.12
N LEU A 555 17.88 35.85 -5.80
CA LEU A 555 17.30 34.51 -5.90
C LEU A 555 17.85 33.53 -4.86
N VAL A 556 18.87 33.90 -4.07
CA VAL A 556 19.54 33.00 -3.12
C VAL A 556 19.40 33.52 -1.70
N ALA A 557 18.95 32.67 -0.77
CA ALA A 557 19.06 32.92 0.67
C ALA A 557 19.96 31.88 1.32
N TYR A 558 20.75 32.35 2.28
CA TYR A 558 21.61 31.53 3.10
C TYR A 558 21.00 31.38 4.47
N GLN A 559 20.75 30.14 4.89
CA GLN A 559 20.05 29.83 6.12
C GLN A 559 20.86 28.84 6.96
N LYS A 560 20.63 28.88 8.27
CA LYS A 560 21.28 28.00 9.23
C LYS A 560 20.30 27.41 10.22
N MET A 561 20.59 26.21 10.67
CA MET A 561 19.91 25.62 11.83
C MET A 561 20.50 26.19 13.11
N GLU A 562 19.65 26.77 13.96
CA GLU A 562 20.07 27.31 15.24
C GLU A 562 20.46 26.23 16.24
N TYR A 563 21.44 26.59 17.06
CA TYR A 563 21.96 25.81 18.15
C TYR A 563 22.39 26.78 19.26
N ASN A 564 22.55 26.26 20.46
CA ASN A 564 23.09 27.04 21.57
C ASN A 564 24.13 26.23 22.35
N LYS A 565 25.09 26.93 22.95
CA LYS A 565 26.19 26.37 23.74
C LYS A 565 26.22 27.08 25.09
N ASN A 566 25.89 26.34 26.15
CA ASN A 566 25.99 26.81 27.53
C ASN A 566 27.00 25.96 28.32
N GLU A 567 27.21 26.27 29.60
CA GLU A 567 28.05 25.49 30.51
C GLU A 567 27.60 24.02 30.64
N GLU A 568 26.31 23.75 30.44
CA GLU A 568 25.69 22.42 30.49
C GLU A 568 25.87 21.60 29.19
N GLY A 569 26.37 22.21 28.12
CA GLY A 569 26.67 21.53 26.86
C GLY A 569 26.07 22.18 25.61
N PHE A 570 26.10 21.43 24.51
CA PHE A 570 25.70 21.86 23.18
C PHE A 570 24.32 21.27 22.81
N TYR A 571 23.36 22.12 22.44
CA TYR A 571 22.00 21.69 22.11
C TYR A 571 21.46 22.32 20.82
N PHE A 572 20.73 21.51 20.04
CA PHE A 572 20.10 21.93 18.80
C PHE A 572 18.71 22.50 19.07
N LEU A 573 18.41 23.68 18.52
CA LEU A 573 17.10 24.33 18.67
C LEU A 573 16.11 23.89 17.57
N TYR A 574 16.60 23.21 16.53
CA TYR A 574 15.81 22.75 15.38
C TYR A 574 15.01 23.86 14.67
N LYS A 575 15.43 25.11 14.86
CA LYS A 575 14.85 26.30 14.25
C LYS A 575 15.73 26.80 13.12
N LEU A 576 15.14 27.11 11.98
CA LEU A 576 15.83 27.69 10.84
C LEU A 576 15.86 29.22 10.96
N THR A 577 17.02 29.83 10.80
CA THR A 577 17.18 31.29 10.72
C THR A 577 18.11 31.71 9.60
N GLU A 578 18.05 32.98 9.22
CA GLU A 578 18.91 33.54 8.18
C GLU A 578 20.38 33.58 8.64
N GLY A 579 21.28 33.39 7.67
CA GLY A 579 22.72 33.45 7.84
C GLY A 579 23.43 32.10 7.66
N VAL A 580 24.72 32.11 7.99
CA VAL A 580 25.64 30.98 7.80
C VAL A 580 26.04 30.40 9.15
N ALA A 581 26.03 29.07 9.27
CA ALA A 581 26.58 28.40 10.46
C ALA A 581 28.10 28.33 10.38
N SER A 582 28.81 28.60 11.48
CA SER A 582 30.26 28.32 11.60
C SER A 582 30.54 26.82 11.80
N SER A 583 31.81 26.40 11.70
CA SER A 583 32.21 24.99 11.92
C SER A 583 32.40 24.70 13.41
N PHE A 584 31.72 23.68 13.94
CA PHE A 584 31.68 23.34 15.38
C PHE A 584 32.08 21.89 15.70
N ALA A 585 32.83 21.23 14.80
CA ALA A 585 33.23 19.83 15.00
C ALA A 585 33.99 19.62 16.32
N PHE A 586 34.84 20.58 16.72
CA PHE A 586 35.58 20.50 17.97
C PHE A 586 34.72 20.73 19.22
N ASP A 587 33.72 21.61 19.15
CA ASP A 587 32.80 21.86 20.28
C ASP A 587 31.88 20.65 20.55
N ILE A 588 31.42 19.98 19.49
CA ILE A 588 30.66 18.73 19.61
C ILE A 588 31.54 17.63 20.21
N ALA A 589 32.78 17.52 19.73
CA ALA A 589 33.76 16.56 20.26
C ALA A 589 34.09 16.80 21.74
N GLU A 590 34.23 18.06 22.16
CA GLU A 590 34.40 18.44 23.58
C GLU A 590 33.20 18.00 24.43
N THR A 591 31.98 18.26 23.94
CA THR A 591 30.73 17.88 24.64
C THR A 591 30.58 16.36 24.77
N LEU A 592 31.11 15.59 23.81
CA LEU A 592 31.15 14.12 23.87
C LEU A 592 32.27 13.56 24.75
N GLY A 593 33.05 14.41 25.41
CA GLY A 593 34.08 14.02 26.37
C GLY A 593 35.47 13.80 25.77
N ILE A 594 35.75 14.27 24.55
CA ILE A 594 37.11 14.24 24.01
C ILE A 594 37.98 15.23 24.79
N GLY A 595 39.10 14.73 25.33
CA GLY A 595 40.01 15.53 26.15
C GLY A 595 40.56 16.76 25.43
N LYS A 596 40.69 17.87 26.16
CA LYS A 596 41.12 19.18 25.63
C LYS A 596 42.46 19.12 24.89
N ASP A 597 43.37 18.26 25.32
CA ASP A 597 44.69 18.08 24.69
C ASP A 597 44.57 17.52 23.26
N VAL A 598 43.65 16.59 23.04
CA VAL A 598 43.38 16.00 21.71
C VAL A 598 42.71 17.04 20.81
N LEU A 599 41.78 17.82 21.34
CA LEU A 599 41.11 18.89 20.60
C LEU A 599 42.07 20.02 20.22
N ALA A 600 42.95 20.41 21.14
CA ALA A 600 44.00 21.40 20.87
C ALA A 600 44.94 20.92 19.76
N ARG A 601 45.34 19.64 19.80
CA ARG A 601 46.13 19.03 18.72
C ARG A 601 45.37 18.99 17.41
N ALA A 602 44.10 18.59 17.41
CA ALA A 602 43.27 18.53 16.21
C ALA A 602 43.07 19.92 15.58
N ALA A 603 42.86 20.97 16.40
CA ALA A 603 42.79 22.35 15.94
C ALA A 603 44.11 22.83 15.32
N HIS A 604 45.25 22.47 15.92
CA HIS A 604 46.57 22.75 15.35
C HIS A 604 46.76 22.05 14.00
N ILE A 605 46.43 20.75 13.91
CA ILE A 605 46.49 19.99 12.65
C ILE A 605 45.62 20.65 11.57
N LEU A 606 44.39 21.04 11.91
CA LEU A 606 43.48 21.71 10.98
C LEU A 606 44.06 23.04 10.46
N ASN A 607 44.68 23.83 11.33
CA ASN A 607 45.32 25.08 10.93
C ASN A 607 46.53 24.83 10.00
N CYS A 608 47.34 23.82 10.27
CA CYS A 608 48.44 23.41 9.38
C CYS A 608 47.91 22.98 8.01
N LEU A 609 46.87 22.14 7.97
CA LEU A 609 46.24 21.69 6.73
C LEU A 609 45.63 22.83 5.91
N ARG A 610 45.05 23.85 6.56
CA ARG A 610 44.51 25.03 5.88
C ARG A 610 45.58 25.98 5.33
N SER A 611 46.77 25.96 5.90
CA SER A 611 47.88 26.86 5.56
C SER A 611 48.98 26.19 4.73
N ASP A 612 48.78 24.92 4.33
CA ASP A 612 49.80 24.07 3.70
C ASP A 612 51.13 24.05 4.50
N ALA A 613 51.04 24.25 5.82
CA ALA A 613 52.20 24.30 6.70
C ALA A 613 52.61 22.89 7.17
N PRO A 614 53.92 22.62 7.34
CA PRO A 614 54.39 21.32 7.79
C PRO A 614 53.85 20.98 9.18
N LEU A 615 53.29 19.78 9.32
CA LEU A 615 52.82 19.25 10.59
C LEU A 615 54.00 18.99 11.53
N MET A 616 54.13 19.81 12.58
CA MET A 616 55.12 19.54 13.61
C MET A 616 54.76 18.25 14.36
N PRO A 617 55.69 17.28 14.49
CA PRO A 617 55.46 16.07 15.28
C PRO A 617 55.17 16.44 16.75
N LEU A 618 54.42 15.60 17.45
CA LEU A 618 54.31 15.72 18.90
C LEU A 618 55.73 15.59 19.45
N THR A 619 56.26 16.64 20.06
CA THR A 619 57.51 16.54 20.82
C THR A 619 57.24 15.54 21.96
N GLU A 620 57.72 14.32 21.82
CA GLU A 620 57.93 13.42 22.95
C GLU A 620 58.79 14.18 23.95
N ASN A 621 58.19 14.64 25.05
CA ASN A 621 58.89 14.79 26.31
C ASN A 621 57.92 15.06 27.46
N LYS A 622 57.52 13.98 28.12
CA LYS A 622 57.47 13.90 29.59
C LYS A 622 57.52 12.44 30.04
N LYS A 623 58.73 11.86 29.91
CA LYS A 623 59.39 10.91 30.82
C LYS A 623 60.59 10.26 30.09
N VAL A 624 61.59 11.06 29.77
CA VAL A 624 62.97 10.56 29.77
C VAL A 624 63.55 10.99 31.12
N SER A 625 63.26 10.19 32.14
CA SER A 625 64.00 10.26 33.40
C SER A 625 64.86 9.00 33.48
N THR A 626 66.17 9.23 33.33
CA THR A 626 67.28 8.38 33.81
C THR A 626 67.34 6.94 33.27
N LEU A 627 68.11 6.77 32.18
CA LEU A 627 68.75 5.50 31.77
C LEU A 627 70.11 5.31 32.45
N GLU A 628 70.21 5.74 33.72
CA GLU A 628 71.31 5.41 34.62
C GLU A 628 70.64 4.85 35.88
N ASN A 629 70.98 3.62 36.28
CA ASN A 629 70.43 2.82 37.40
C ASN A 629 69.43 1.70 37.06
N LEU A 630 69.73 0.88 36.05
CA LEU A 630 69.14 -0.48 35.91
C LEU A 630 70.22 -1.57 35.95
N GLU A 631 71.18 -1.47 36.88
CA GLU A 631 72.10 -2.58 37.21
C GLU A 631 71.82 -3.26 38.56
N HIS A 632 70.84 -2.80 39.35
CA HIS A 632 70.48 -3.48 40.59
C HIS A 632 68.97 -3.40 40.84
N LEU A 633 68.25 -4.46 40.47
CA LEU A 633 67.01 -4.85 41.14
C LEU A 633 66.73 -6.33 40.86
N ASP A 634 66.98 -7.13 41.88
CA ASP A 634 66.75 -8.57 41.96
C ASP A 634 65.29 -8.94 41.63
N ILE A 635 65.13 -9.96 40.81
CA ILE A 635 63.84 -10.55 40.43
C ILE A 635 63.42 -11.54 41.54
N PRO A 636 62.28 -11.36 42.23
CA PRO A 636 61.69 -12.43 43.03
C PRO A 636 60.99 -13.43 42.11
N ALA A 637 61.28 -14.72 42.31
CA ALA A 637 60.67 -15.82 41.56
C ALA A 637 59.13 -15.87 41.78
N PRO A 638 58.35 -16.24 40.76
CA PRO A 638 56.89 -16.32 40.86
C PRO A 638 56.43 -17.57 41.63
N ASP A 639 55.57 -17.36 42.63
CA ASP A 639 54.82 -18.41 43.30
C ASP A 639 53.79 -19.04 42.34
N ILE A 640 53.88 -20.36 42.17
CA ILE A 640 52.98 -21.17 41.36
C ILE A 640 51.85 -21.69 42.26
N PRO A 641 50.57 -21.35 42.03
CA PRO A 641 49.45 -22.00 42.72
C PRO A 641 49.04 -23.28 41.99
N HIS A 642 49.18 -24.41 42.68
CA HIS A 642 48.64 -25.70 42.29
C HIS A 642 47.10 -25.66 42.23
N THR A 643 46.52 -25.87 41.05
CA THR A 643 45.09 -26.20 40.92
C THR A 643 44.89 -27.71 41.08
N ASN A 644 44.27 -28.11 42.19
CA ASN A 644 43.72 -29.44 42.39
C ASN A 644 42.47 -29.61 41.51
N ASN A 645 42.49 -30.64 40.66
CA ASN A 645 41.29 -31.29 40.15
C ASN A 645 40.58 -32.01 41.30
N ASN A 646 39.26 -31.85 41.42
CA ASN A 646 38.30 -32.90 41.80
C ASN A 646 36.86 -32.40 41.57
N ASP A 647 36.14 -33.16 40.74
CA ASP A 647 34.74 -33.60 40.84
C ASP A 647 33.61 -32.57 41.12
N VAL A 648 32.71 -32.33 40.16
CA VAL A 648 31.48 -33.09 39.80
C VAL A 648 30.76 -32.37 38.65
#